data_AF-A0A929SDB5-F1
#
_entry.id   AF-A0A929SDB5-F1
#
_cell.length_a   1.000
_cell.length_b   1.000
_cell.length_c   1.000
_cell.angle_alpha   90.00
_cell.angle_beta   90.00
_cell.angle_gamma   90.00
#
_symmetry.space_group_name_H-M   'P 1'
#
loop_
_entity.id
_entity.type
_entity.pdbx_description
1 polymer ?
#
loop_
_entity_poly.entity_id
_entity_poly.type
_entity_poly.pdbx_seq_one_letter_code
_entity_poly.pdbx_strand_id
1 'polypeptide(L)'
;MNTKLATSRMRTGQYMKKFNTIWKLILRKILKLINSEKLYISSKLKRKKRNGSINSKDIISEDEANKRELFDSLKKQNCFFFTGSGISLSSQVASVSDVLGHTCNVFLPEYESDFSHVPGKISLSRKDYICNYIQPELFYSILLDFAQDETVLGMWNCLKQDHYTKRYIPKPNFIHYFIVVYSYLSKVPIFTMNYDKMFESACEMLNIPYSVHVDTSRLSEHKEGVAICKLHGDLQENTGDKVTSKDIGTTMSSISKKNSKWLQYINANMKQYDMCIWGYSGRDIDYFPFIKDYPNTTNKKRFWAIGNPEKFTVDGITKENASLLPNVRRIKGYPSSMEEKLTDILDYLDKKAGYISYIFRFLKEKPVSQNEKDLFLRELAEQISTSRPYFDGDLLWMQIMRQTGHNNDLEEIILETLEKVSAGKKILKEKEKFLLYEARIFLARERADFSEYINLARNLYWMVSKSTLSNEDKNRYCNLALVQYVSSLQMCIPSALALRVPVFQRRYGLLILVRIGFAILNYRFNKNKYIDGYNKTLVQECKLRTLAIDYRIPFLKDKALKQLKKLREQAYEIGNYETVIGTNKYLGRLDAKSRYFTEADNFAKMVSDLSVLSIINRNNNPDKALQYAIDNGNNLNIVKAIFQKKDLINKGEKNYDIKNEDKERLLETIHKITPKRLSKTLLAISKREGLLN
;
A
#
# COMPACT_ATOMS: atom_id res chain seq x y z
N MET A 1 -68.09 25.22 21.93
CA MET A 1 -66.61 25.14 22.01
C MET A 1 -66.23 24.15 23.12
N ASN A 2 -66.28 22.81 22.89
CA ASN A 2 -65.72 21.77 23.79
C ASN A 2 -65.97 20.31 23.33
N THR A 3 -65.64 19.95 22.07
CA THR A 3 -65.71 18.54 21.62
C THR A 3 -64.54 18.06 20.76
N LYS A 4 -63.65 18.95 20.27
CA LYS A 4 -62.46 18.57 19.48
C LYS A 4 -61.18 18.28 20.27
N LEU A 5 -61.13 18.63 21.57
CA LEU A 5 -59.94 18.41 22.43
C LEU A 5 -59.94 17.05 23.14
N ALA A 6 -61.09 16.39 23.29
CA ALA A 6 -61.20 15.10 23.98
C ALA A 6 -60.71 13.92 23.11
N THR A 7 -60.97 13.94 21.80
CA THR A 7 -60.60 12.88 20.86
C THR A 7 -59.10 12.86 20.49
N SER A 8 -58.41 14.00 20.61
CA SER A 8 -56.95 14.11 20.44
C SER A 8 -56.17 13.50 21.61
N ARG A 9 -56.64 13.70 22.85
CA ARG A 9 -56.04 13.13 24.07
C ARG A 9 -56.25 11.62 24.19
N MET A 10 -57.38 11.08 23.73
CA MET A 10 -57.60 9.62 23.72
C MET A 10 -56.68 8.89 22.73
N ARG A 11 -56.39 9.48 21.55
CA ARG A 11 -55.48 8.86 20.56
C ARG A 11 -54.01 8.89 21.00
N THR A 12 -53.53 9.99 21.60
CA THR A 12 -52.14 10.07 22.12
C THR A 12 -51.88 9.12 23.29
N GLY A 13 -52.88 8.90 24.17
CA GLY A 13 -52.78 7.91 25.26
C GLY A 13 -52.66 6.46 24.77
N GLN A 14 -53.35 6.08 23.67
CA GLN A 14 -53.24 4.75 23.07
C GLN A 14 -51.89 4.54 22.37
N TYR A 15 -51.34 5.55 21.68
CA TYR A 15 -50.01 5.46 21.05
C TYR A 15 -48.89 5.37 22.09
N MET A 16 -48.98 6.10 23.20
CA MET A 16 -48.00 6.00 24.30
C MET A 16 -48.06 4.64 25.02
N LYS A 17 -49.25 4.04 25.19
CA LYS A 17 -49.39 2.67 25.71
C LYS A 17 -48.77 1.63 24.76
N LYS A 18 -48.99 1.74 23.45
CA LYS A 18 -48.35 0.85 22.44
C LYS A 18 -46.83 1.03 22.41
N PHE A 19 -46.33 2.27 22.45
CA PHE A 19 -44.89 2.56 22.47
C PHE A 19 -44.21 2.00 23.72
N ASN A 20 -44.80 2.20 24.92
CA ASN A 20 -44.27 1.62 26.16
C ASN A 20 -44.28 0.08 26.17
N THR A 21 -45.26 -0.54 25.50
CA THR A 21 -45.32 -2.01 25.39
C THR A 21 -44.21 -2.55 24.47
N ILE A 22 -44.00 -1.89 23.33
CA ILE A 22 -42.90 -2.22 22.39
C ILE A 22 -41.53 -1.96 23.04
N TRP A 23 -41.38 -0.84 23.75
CA TRP A 23 -40.16 -0.50 24.47
C TRP A 23 -39.83 -1.52 25.56
N LYS A 24 -40.81 -1.97 26.35
CA LYS A 24 -40.63 -3.06 27.33
C LYS A 24 -40.24 -4.39 26.69
N LEU A 25 -40.77 -4.70 25.49
CA LEU A 25 -40.39 -5.91 24.73
C LEU A 25 -38.95 -5.83 24.19
N ILE A 26 -38.53 -4.67 23.69
CA ILE A 26 -37.16 -4.42 23.25
C ILE A 26 -36.20 -4.50 24.44
N LEU A 27 -36.53 -3.86 25.57
CA LEU A 27 -35.72 -3.90 26.79
C LEU A 27 -35.57 -5.34 27.32
N ARG A 28 -36.64 -6.15 27.29
CA ARG A 28 -36.58 -7.59 27.65
C ARG A 28 -35.71 -8.42 26.71
N LYS A 29 -35.69 -8.13 25.41
CA LYS A 29 -34.79 -8.79 24.44
C LYS A 29 -33.33 -8.39 24.67
N ILE A 30 -33.06 -7.11 24.95
CA ILE A 30 -31.72 -6.61 25.27
C ILE A 30 -31.22 -7.21 26.59
N LEU A 31 -32.06 -7.28 27.63
CA LEU A 31 -31.73 -7.94 28.90
C LEU A 31 -31.47 -9.45 28.74
N LYS A 32 -32.20 -10.15 27.86
CA LYS A 32 -31.90 -11.55 27.52
C LYS A 32 -30.56 -11.70 26.81
N LEU A 33 -30.20 -10.79 25.89
CA LEU A 33 -28.91 -10.77 25.21
C LEU A 33 -27.76 -10.52 26.20
N ILE A 34 -27.90 -9.54 27.09
CA ILE A 34 -26.90 -9.22 28.13
C ILE A 34 -26.73 -10.39 29.12
N ASN A 35 -27.82 -11.07 29.49
CA ASN A 35 -27.74 -12.25 30.35
C ASN A 35 -27.14 -13.48 29.64
N SER A 36 -27.33 -13.61 28.32
CA SER A 36 -26.66 -14.65 27.52
C SER A 36 -25.16 -14.40 27.36
N GLU A 37 -24.73 -13.14 27.24
CA GLU A 37 -23.31 -12.76 27.23
C GLU A 37 -22.65 -12.93 28.61
N LYS A 38 -23.37 -12.64 29.71
CA LYS A 38 -22.86 -12.94 31.06
C LYS A 38 -22.67 -14.43 31.30
N LEU A 39 -23.55 -15.29 30.78
CA LEU A 39 -23.39 -16.75 30.82
C LEU A 39 -22.22 -17.22 29.93
N TYR A 40 -22.03 -16.61 28.76
CA TYR A 40 -20.89 -16.90 27.88
C TYR A 40 -19.55 -16.49 28.51
N ILE A 41 -19.48 -15.31 29.13
CA ILE A 41 -18.28 -14.78 29.81
C ILE A 41 -17.99 -15.55 31.12
N SER A 42 -19.03 -15.97 31.87
CA SER A 42 -18.89 -16.83 33.06
C SER A 42 -18.36 -18.22 32.71
N SER A 43 -18.81 -18.81 31.58
CA SER A 43 -18.30 -20.10 31.10
C SER A 43 -16.84 -20.04 30.62
N LYS A 44 -16.40 -18.89 30.09
CA LYS A 44 -15.01 -18.65 29.66
C LYS A 44 -14.07 -18.34 30.83
N LEU A 45 -14.56 -17.70 31.89
CA LEU A 45 -13.79 -17.39 33.11
C LEU A 45 -13.67 -18.59 34.07
N LYS A 46 -14.63 -19.53 34.07
CA LYS A 46 -14.51 -20.80 34.80
C LYS A 46 -13.61 -21.85 34.13
N ARG A 47 -13.20 -21.65 32.87
CA ARG A 47 -12.20 -22.49 32.19
C ARG A 47 -10.74 -22.02 32.34
N LYS A 48 -10.49 -20.92 33.06
CA LYS A 48 -9.15 -20.35 33.28
C LYS A 48 -8.63 -20.46 34.72
N LYS A 49 -9.22 -21.36 35.53
CA LYS A 49 -8.75 -21.72 36.88
C LYS A 49 -8.80 -23.25 37.09
N ARG A 50 -7.93 -23.96 36.37
CA ARG A 50 -7.40 -25.28 36.76
C ARG A 50 -6.00 -25.41 36.15
N ASN A 51 -5.06 -24.63 36.67
CA ASN A 51 -3.64 -25.00 36.58
C ASN A 51 -3.40 -26.02 37.69
N GLY A 52 -3.71 -27.29 37.39
CA GLY A 52 -3.02 -28.40 38.02
C GLY A 52 -1.65 -28.50 37.38
N SER A 53 -0.61 -28.68 38.18
CA SER A 53 0.75 -28.94 37.72
C SER A 53 0.75 -30.15 36.78
N ILE A 54 0.96 -29.90 35.49
CA ILE A 54 1.21 -30.98 34.53
C ILE A 54 2.70 -31.24 34.56
N ASN A 55 3.03 -32.46 34.97
CA ASN A 55 4.36 -33.04 34.91
C ASN A 55 4.99 -32.80 33.53
N SER A 56 6.27 -32.45 33.56
CA SER A 56 7.10 -31.96 32.46
C SER A 56 7.50 -33.00 31.41
N LYS A 57 6.61 -33.93 31.03
CA LYS A 57 6.95 -35.00 30.07
C LYS A 57 6.09 -35.17 28.82
N ASP A 58 5.04 -34.38 28.56
CA ASP A 58 4.27 -34.50 27.30
C ASP A 58 3.74 -33.15 26.74
N ILE A 59 4.64 -32.21 26.45
CA ILE A 59 4.29 -31.01 25.65
C ILE A 59 5.18 -31.00 24.41
N ILE A 60 4.66 -31.54 23.30
CA ILE A 60 5.23 -31.20 22.00
C ILE A 60 4.99 -29.71 21.77
N SER A 61 6.04 -28.94 21.45
CA SER A 61 5.92 -27.50 21.18
C SER A 61 4.91 -27.24 20.04
N GLU A 62 4.19 -26.11 20.08
CA GLU A 62 3.21 -25.72 19.04
C GLU A 62 3.82 -25.80 17.63
N ASP A 63 5.09 -25.44 17.51
CA ASP A 63 5.86 -25.52 16.26
C ASP A 63 6.02 -26.96 15.75
N GLU A 64 6.42 -27.90 16.61
CA GLU A 64 6.56 -29.31 16.25
C GLU A 64 5.20 -29.98 15.93
N ALA A 65 4.12 -29.54 16.59
CA ALA A 65 2.77 -29.95 16.20
C ALA A 65 2.40 -29.43 14.79
N ASN A 66 2.68 -28.15 14.50
CA ASN A 66 2.41 -27.55 13.21
C ASN A 66 3.25 -28.20 12.08
N LYS A 67 4.52 -28.50 12.33
CA LYS A 67 5.40 -29.22 11.40
C LYS A 67 4.91 -30.62 11.10
N ARG A 68 4.47 -31.38 12.10
CA ARG A 68 3.86 -32.71 11.87
C ARG A 68 2.63 -32.62 10.98
N GLU A 69 1.74 -31.66 11.24
CA GLU A 69 0.58 -31.43 10.37
C GLU A 69 0.98 -31.07 8.92
N LEU A 70 2.04 -30.27 8.75
CA LEU A 70 2.58 -29.92 7.44
C LEU A 70 3.09 -31.16 6.71
N PHE A 71 3.95 -31.95 7.37
CA PHE A 71 4.54 -33.15 6.80
C PHE A 71 3.49 -34.20 6.42
N ASP A 72 2.46 -34.37 7.26
CA ASP A 72 1.32 -35.24 6.95
C ASP A 72 0.55 -34.77 5.71
N SER A 73 0.33 -33.45 5.57
CA SER A 73 -0.34 -32.89 4.38
C SER A 73 0.51 -33.04 3.12
N LEU A 74 1.82 -32.83 3.23
CA LEU A 74 2.76 -33.03 2.13
C LEU A 74 2.77 -34.49 1.68
N LYS A 75 2.90 -35.47 2.59
CA LYS A 75 2.85 -36.91 2.26
C LYS A 75 1.55 -37.33 1.56
N LYS A 76 0.43 -36.68 1.89
CA LYS A 76 -0.88 -36.90 1.26
C LYS A 76 -1.06 -36.18 -0.08
N GLN A 77 -0.02 -35.50 -0.59
CA GLN A 77 -0.08 -34.73 -1.83
C GLN A 77 -1.21 -33.67 -1.84
N ASN A 78 -1.49 -33.10 -0.67
CA ASN A 78 -2.62 -32.18 -0.46
C ASN A 78 -2.18 -30.70 -0.35
N CYS A 79 -0.93 -30.36 -0.67
CA CYS A 79 -0.44 -28.98 -0.59
C CYS A 79 -0.21 -28.36 -1.97
N PHE A 80 -0.33 -27.04 -2.09
CA PHE A 80 0.27 -26.26 -3.17
C PHE A 80 1.18 -25.17 -2.59
N PHE A 81 2.06 -24.59 -3.41
CA PHE A 81 3.06 -23.63 -2.94
C PHE A 81 2.77 -22.20 -3.38
N PHE A 82 2.97 -21.28 -2.44
CA PHE A 82 2.93 -19.84 -2.66
C PHE A 82 4.22 -19.23 -2.10
N THR A 83 5.09 -18.77 -3.00
CA THR A 83 6.49 -18.48 -2.67
C THR A 83 6.87 -17.03 -2.90
N GLY A 84 7.84 -16.57 -2.12
CA GLY A 84 8.50 -15.27 -2.31
C GLY A 84 10.02 -15.40 -2.23
N SER A 85 10.71 -14.26 -2.35
CA SER A 85 12.16 -14.21 -2.57
C SER A 85 13.01 -14.85 -1.46
N GLY A 86 12.42 -15.04 -0.27
CA GLY A 86 13.10 -15.69 0.85
C GLY A 86 13.57 -17.13 0.57
N ILE A 87 12.97 -17.84 -0.40
CA ILE A 87 13.45 -19.19 -0.80
C ILE A 87 14.72 -19.13 -1.68
N SER A 88 14.98 -18.00 -2.34
CA SER A 88 16.11 -17.81 -3.27
C SER A 88 17.38 -17.32 -2.58
N LEU A 89 17.32 -16.93 -1.30
CA LEU A 89 18.45 -16.34 -0.58
C LEU A 89 19.70 -17.24 -0.56
N SER A 90 19.53 -18.55 -0.30
CA SER A 90 20.65 -19.50 -0.30
C SER A 90 21.16 -19.86 -1.70
N SER A 91 20.45 -19.46 -2.76
CA SER A 91 20.88 -19.63 -4.15
C SER A 91 21.80 -18.51 -4.64
N GLN A 92 22.10 -17.51 -3.79
CA GLN A 92 22.96 -16.37 -4.12
C GLN A 92 22.46 -15.55 -5.30
N VAL A 93 21.15 -15.59 -5.54
CA VAL A 93 20.45 -14.68 -6.46
C VAL A 93 20.50 -13.27 -5.89
N ALA A 94 20.54 -12.26 -6.75
CA ALA A 94 20.41 -10.87 -6.34
C ALA A 94 19.05 -10.64 -5.64
N SER A 95 19.09 -10.03 -4.46
CA SER A 95 17.89 -9.62 -3.73
C SER A 95 17.39 -8.27 -4.23
N VAL A 96 16.14 -7.94 -3.94
CA VAL A 96 15.59 -6.60 -4.24
C VAL A 96 16.42 -5.48 -3.60
N SER A 97 16.99 -5.72 -2.41
CA SER A 97 17.89 -4.78 -1.75
C SER A 97 19.21 -4.60 -2.51
N ASP A 98 19.76 -5.67 -3.08
CA ASP A 98 20.96 -5.58 -3.92
C ASP A 98 20.67 -4.75 -5.18
N VAL A 99 19.58 -5.06 -5.88
CA VAL A 99 19.17 -4.35 -7.10
C VAL A 99 18.94 -2.86 -6.80
N LEU A 100 18.22 -2.52 -5.73
CA LEU A 100 17.95 -1.15 -5.34
C LEU A 100 19.22 -0.39 -4.97
N GLY A 101 20.09 -0.98 -4.14
CA GLY A 101 21.34 -0.35 -3.73
C GLY A 101 22.27 -0.03 -4.90
N HIS A 102 22.42 -0.98 -5.84
CA HIS A 102 23.19 -0.76 -7.05
C HIS A 102 22.50 0.21 -8.02
N THR A 103 21.17 0.22 -8.10
CA THR A 103 20.43 1.23 -8.89
C THR A 103 20.74 2.62 -8.36
N CYS A 104 20.72 2.84 -7.04
CA CYS A 104 21.12 4.11 -6.45
C CYS A 104 22.58 4.48 -6.79
N ASN A 105 23.52 3.54 -6.72
CA ASN A 105 24.92 3.82 -7.07
C ASN A 105 25.08 4.24 -8.54
N VAL A 106 24.32 3.60 -9.44
CA VAL A 106 24.39 3.87 -10.87
C VAL A 106 23.74 5.20 -11.23
N PHE A 107 22.58 5.53 -10.68
CA PHE A 107 21.81 6.70 -11.13
C PHE A 107 21.88 7.90 -10.19
N LEU A 108 22.32 7.70 -8.95
CA LEU A 108 22.36 8.70 -7.88
C LEU A 108 23.65 8.56 -7.03
N PRO A 109 24.84 8.50 -7.65
CA PRO A 109 26.10 8.26 -6.92
C PRO A 109 26.35 9.30 -5.82
N GLU A 110 25.90 10.54 -6.01
CA GLU A 110 26.02 11.62 -5.03
C GLU A 110 25.21 11.37 -3.75
N TYR A 111 24.19 10.51 -3.77
CA TYR A 111 23.34 10.23 -2.60
C TYR A 111 24.03 9.36 -1.55
N GLU A 112 25.16 8.74 -1.87
CA GLU A 112 25.89 7.87 -0.92
C GLU A 112 26.51 8.67 0.23
N SER A 113 26.92 9.91 -0.02
CA SER A 113 27.55 10.79 0.97
C SER A 113 26.77 12.08 1.21
N ASP A 114 25.56 12.20 0.67
CA ASP A 114 24.67 13.34 0.87
C ASP A 114 23.67 13.06 2.00
N PHE A 115 23.73 13.89 3.04
CA PHE A 115 22.88 13.83 4.23
C PHE A 115 21.84 14.96 4.26
N SER A 116 21.80 15.82 3.24
CA SER A 116 20.94 17.00 3.20
C SER A 116 19.47 16.62 3.03
N HIS A 117 18.61 17.29 3.79
CA HIS A 117 17.15 17.13 3.76
C HIS A 117 16.70 15.66 3.93
N VAL A 118 17.41 14.89 4.78
CA VAL A 118 17.02 13.52 5.14
C VAL A 118 16.12 13.55 6.39
N PRO A 119 14.88 13.02 6.32
CA PRO A 119 13.94 13.11 7.43
C PRO A 119 14.40 12.39 8.71
N GLY A 120 14.39 13.12 9.83
CA GLY A 120 14.31 12.57 11.19
C GLY A 120 15.51 11.75 11.70
N LYS A 121 16.62 11.62 10.95
CA LYS A 121 17.82 10.86 11.36
C LYS A 121 19.09 11.51 10.83
N ILE A 122 19.84 12.15 11.73
CA ILE A 122 20.99 13.05 11.44
C ILE A 122 22.20 12.32 10.82
N SER A 123 22.19 10.98 10.73
CA SER A 123 23.35 10.18 10.28
C SER A 123 23.06 9.24 9.10
N LEU A 124 21.95 9.42 8.38
CA LEU A 124 21.63 8.59 7.21
C LEU A 124 21.85 9.38 5.92
N SER A 125 22.55 8.78 4.96
CA SER A 125 22.63 9.31 3.62
C SER A 125 21.27 9.21 2.91
N ARG A 126 21.05 9.98 1.84
CA ARG A 126 19.86 9.86 0.99
C ARG A 126 19.70 8.43 0.44
N LYS A 127 20.81 7.77 0.07
CA LYS A 127 20.82 6.37 -0.37
C LYS A 127 20.34 5.42 0.73
N ASP A 128 20.87 5.57 1.95
CA ASP A 128 20.45 4.75 3.10
C ASP A 128 18.97 4.98 3.41
N TYR A 129 18.49 6.21 3.27
CA TYR A 129 17.08 6.52 3.46
C TYR A 129 16.20 5.77 2.45
N ILE A 130 16.56 5.81 1.15
CA ILE A 130 15.85 5.07 0.09
C ILE A 130 15.83 3.58 0.41
N CYS A 131 17.01 2.99 0.66
CA CYS A 131 17.14 1.54 0.83
C CYS A 131 16.44 1.01 2.09
N ASN A 132 16.30 1.83 3.13
CA ASN A 132 15.77 1.40 4.42
C ASN A 132 14.30 1.80 4.67
N TYR A 133 13.81 2.89 4.07
CA TYR A 133 12.50 3.47 4.42
C TYR A 133 11.55 3.67 3.24
N ILE A 134 12.05 3.65 2.01
CA ILE A 134 11.23 3.77 0.80
C ILE A 134 10.96 2.39 0.24
N GLN A 135 9.71 2.09 -0.10
CA GLN A 135 9.41 0.85 -0.80
C GLN A 135 10.04 0.88 -2.19
N PRO A 136 10.73 -0.19 -2.62
CA PRO A 136 11.32 -0.27 -3.95
C PRO A 136 10.33 0.09 -5.05
N GLU A 137 9.08 -0.35 -4.94
CA GLU A 137 8.07 -0.11 -5.95
C GLU A 137 7.65 1.35 -6.06
N LEU A 138 7.68 2.10 -4.95
CA LEU A 138 7.47 3.54 -4.97
C LEU A 138 8.68 4.25 -5.60
N PHE A 139 9.90 3.87 -5.21
CA PHE A 139 11.11 4.46 -5.75
C PHE A 139 11.19 4.29 -7.27
N TYR A 140 11.01 3.07 -7.79
CA TYR A 140 11.02 2.83 -9.24
C TYR A 140 9.86 3.54 -9.96
N SER A 141 8.69 3.70 -9.33
CA SER A 141 7.59 4.50 -9.92
C SER A 141 8.01 5.95 -10.14
N ILE A 142 8.68 6.55 -9.14
CA ILE A 142 9.16 7.93 -9.20
C ILE A 142 10.30 8.05 -10.21
N LEU A 143 11.26 7.13 -10.15
CA LEU A 143 12.43 7.11 -11.02
C LEU A 143 12.04 6.99 -12.50
N LEU A 144 11.14 6.07 -12.84
CA LEU A 144 10.64 5.89 -14.21
C LEU A 144 9.86 7.11 -14.72
N ASP A 145 8.96 7.68 -13.92
CA ASP A 145 8.20 8.88 -14.32
C ASP A 145 9.11 10.09 -14.51
N PHE A 146 10.16 10.20 -13.68
CA PHE A 146 11.13 11.29 -13.72
C PHE A 146 12.11 11.17 -14.89
N ALA A 147 12.74 10.00 -15.06
CA ALA A 147 13.71 9.76 -16.12
C ALA A 147 13.04 9.64 -17.51
N GLN A 148 11.79 9.15 -17.56
CA GLN A 148 11.08 8.79 -18.80
C GLN A 148 11.89 7.83 -19.68
N ASP A 149 12.67 6.95 -19.04
CA ASP A 149 13.58 6.01 -19.68
C ASP A 149 13.62 4.71 -18.86
N GLU A 150 13.41 3.58 -19.54
CA GLU A 150 13.38 2.25 -18.95
C GLU A 150 14.80 1.72 -18.64
N THR A 151 15.87 2.36 -19.14
CA THR A 151 17.26 2.01 -18.80
C THR A 151 17.54 2.06 -17.28
N VAL A 152 16.75 2.83 -16.53
CA VAL A 152 16.79 2.87 -15.05
C VAL A 152 16.43 1.53 -14.39
N LEU A 153 15.85 0.59 -15.15
CA LEU A 153 15.60 -0.79 -14.74
C LEU A 153 16.76 -1.75 -15.08
N GLY A 154 17.85 -1.27 -15.69
CA GLY A 154 18.93 -2.13 -16.18
C GLY A 154 19.54 -3.05 -15.12
N MET A 155 19.54 -2.65 -13.84
CA MET A 155 20.05 -3.51 -12.75
C MET A 155 19.24 -4.80 -12.58
N TRP A 156 17.98 -4.85 -13.03
CA TRP A 156 17.18 -6.08 -13.01
C TRP A 156 17.71 -7.16 -13.97
N ASN A 157 18.59 -6.81 -14.91
CA ASN A 157 19.29 -7.80 -15.75
C ASN A 157 20.13 -8.79 -14.93
N CYS A 158 20.49 -8.46 -13.67
CA CYS A 158 21.18 -9.40 -12.77
C CYS A 158 20.37 -10.67 -12.43
N LEU A 159 19.08 -10.73 -12.80
CA LEU A 159 18.22 -11.89 -12.62
C LEU A 159 18.01 -12.70 -13.90
N LYS A 160 18.50 -12.23 -15.05
CA LYS A 160 18.38 -12.93 -16.34
C LYS A 160 19.54 -13.90 -16.53
N GLN A 161 19.23 -15.12 -16.96
CA GLN A 161 20.25 -16.16 -17.14
C GLN A 161 21.24 -15.81 -18.26
N ASP A 162 20.78 -15.16 -19.32
CA ASP A 162 21.61 -14.73 -20.45
C ASP A 162 22.66 -13.64 -20.08
N HIS A 163 22.54 -13.01 -18.91
CA HIS A 163 23.52 -12.05 -18.38
C HIS A 163 24.52 -12.66 -17.40
N TYR A 164 24.31 -13.91 -16.97
CA TYR A 164 25.20 -14.58 -16.03
C TYR A 164 26.59 -14.80 -16.65
N THR A 165 27.62 -14.63 -15.82
CA THR A 165 29.01 -14.81 -16.26
C THR A 165 29.49 -16.22 -15.94
N LYS A 166 30.66 -16.62 -16.47
CA LYS A 166 31.26 -17.92 -16.12
C LYS A 166 31.52 -18.09 -14.61
N ARG A 167 31.67 -16.99 -13.87
CA ARG A 167 31.94 -17.02 -12.42
C ARG A 167 30.66 -16.87 -11.57
N TYR A 168 29.65 -16.19 -12.10
CA TYR A 168 28.38 -15.97 -11.43
C TYR A 168 27.25 -16.71 -12.16
N ILE A 169 26.97 -17.95 -11.72
CA ILE A 169 25.84 -18.77 -12.21
C ILE A 169 25.07 -19.27 -10.99
N PRO A 170 24.14 -18.48 -10.41
CA PRO A 170 23.34 -18.92 -9.28
C PRO A 170 22.53 -20.17 -9.66
N LYS A 171 22.34 -21.07 -8.70
CA LYS A 171 21.71 -22.38 -8.94
C LYS A 171 20.52 -22.62 -8.00
N PRO A 172 19.53 -23.41 -8.44
CA PRO A 172 18.43 -23.81 -7.56
C PRO A 172 18.98 -24.55 -6.34
N ASN A 173 18.48 -24.18 -5.16
CA ASN A 173 18.76 -24.90 -3.91
C ASN A 173 17.75 -26.03 -3.68
N PHE A 174 17.96 -26.82 -2.62
CA PHE A 174 17.12 -27.98 -2.28
C PHE A 174 15.62 -27.65 -2.27
N ILE A 175 15.22 -26.48 -1.75
CA ILE A 175 13.81 -26.10 -1.64
C ILE A 175 13.15 -25.91 -3.01
N HIS A 176 13.89 -25.38 -4.00
CA HIS A 176 13.38 -25.27 -5.37
C HIS A 176 13.14 -26.65 -5.97
N TYR A 177 14.12 -27.55 -5.86
CA TYR A 177 13.98 -28.92 -6.36
C TYR A 177 12.84 -29.67 -5.67
N PHE A 178 12.72 -29.57 -4.35
CA PHE A 178 11.64 -30.18 -3.59
C PHE A 178 10.26 -29.70 -4.09
N ILE A 179 10.08 -28.39 -4.24
CA ILE A 179 8.82 -27.81 -4.71
C ILE A 179 8.50 -28.27 -6.14
N VAL A 180 9.48 -28.26 -7.04
CA VAL A 180 9.30 -28.70 -8.44
C VAL A 180 8.86 -30.15 -8.51
N VAL A 181 9.60 -31.06 -7.87
CA VAL A 181 9.27 -32.50 -7.89
C VAL A 181 7.94 -32.75 -7.22
N TYR A 182 7.69 -32.15 -6.05
CA TYR A 182 6.40 -32.27 -5.38
C TYR A 182 5.25 -31.83 -6.27
N SER A 183 5.39 -30.67 -6.92
CA SER A 183 4.34 -30.08 -7.77
C SER A 183 4.09 -30.93 -9.01
N TYR A 184 5.15 -31.51 -9.58
CA TYR A 184 5.07 -32.43 -10.70
C TYR A 184 4.32 -33.73 -10.35
N LEU A 185 4.65 -34.33 -9.20
CA LEU A 185 4.04 -35.57 -8.71
C LEU A 185 2.59 -35.36 -8.28
N SER A 186 2.31 -34.26 -7.57
CA SER A 186 1.00 -33.96 -6.98
C SER A 186 0.05 -33.23 -7.95
N LYS A 187 0.53 -32.86 -9.14
CA LYS A 187 -0.22 -32.10 -10.16
C LYS A 187 -0.83 -30.80 -9.63
N VAL A 188 -0.03 -30.04 -8.87
CA VAL A 188 -0.40 -28.75 -8.29
C VAL A 188 0.45 -27.63 -8.88
N PRO A 189 -0.08 -26.40 -8.99
CA PRO A 189 0.70 -25.25 -9.46
C PRO A 189 1.67 -24.73 -8.39
N ILE A 190 2.72 -24.06 -8.86
CA ILE A 190 3.60 -23.22 -8.05
C ILE A 190 3.20 -21.77 -8.28
N PHE A 191 2.85 -21.03 -7.23
CA PHE A 191 2.68 -19.59 -7.31
C PHE A 191 3.92 -18.90 -6.75
N THR A 192 4.50 -17.96 -7.49
CA THR A 192 5.71 -17.26 -7.05
C THR A 192 5.65 -15.76 -7.31
N MET A 193 6.19 -14.98 -6.37
CA MET A 193 6.48 -13.54 -6.53
C MET A 193 7.82 -13.28 -7.22
N ASN A 194 8.63 -14.32 -7.41
CA ASN A 194 10.01 -14.19 -7.86
C ASN A 194 10.08 -13.98 -9.37
N TYR A 195 10.99 -13.09 -9.79
CA TYR A 195 11.33 -12.87 -11.20
C TYR A 195 12.40 -13.85 -11.69
N ASP A 196 13.25 -14.35 -10.77
CA ASP A 196 14.30 -15.31 -11.07
C ASP A 196 13.75 -16.60 -11.70
N LYS A 197 14.64 -17.35 -12.35
CA LYS A 197 14.32 -18.60 -13.06
C LYS A 197 14.69 -19.86 -12.27
N MET A 198 14.78 -19.79 -10.94
CA MET A 198 15.25 -20.94 -10.14
C MET A 198 14.31 -22.16 -10.25
N PHE A 199 13.00 -21.95 -10.46
CA PHE A 199 12.07 -23.06 -10.68
C PHE A 199 12.20 -23.67 -12.07
N GLU A 200 12.35 -22.84 -13.09
CA GLU A 200 12.59 -23.24 -14.48
C GLU A 200 13.90 -24.02 -14.60
N SER A 201 15.00 -23.49 -14.05
CA SER A 201 16.29 -24.19 -13.98
C SER A 201 16.18 -25.52 -13.25
N ALA A 202 15.43 -25.59 -12.15
CA ALA A 202 15.22 -26.85 -11.44
C ALA A 202 14.45 -27.87 -12.29
N CYS A 203 13.45 -27.42 -13.07
CA CYS A 203 12.74 -28.28 -14.00
C CYS A 203 13.66 -28.78 -15.12
N GLU A 204 14.46 -27.90 -15.72
CA GLU A 204 15.42 -28.23 -16.79
C GLU A 204 16.47 -29.25 -16.32
N MET A 205 17.08 -29.02 -15.15
CA MET A 205 18.08 -29.92 -14.58
C MET A 205 17.51 -31.30 -14.25
N LEU A 206 16.24 -31.36 -13.83
CA LEU A 206 15.54 -32.62 -13.53
C LEU A 206 14.84 -33.23 -14.76
N ASN A 207 14.92 -32.59 -15.93
CA ASN A 207 14.20 -32.97 -17.15
C ASN A 207 12.68 -33.14 -16.91
N ILE A 208 12.09 -32.23 -16.13
CA ILE A 208 10.66 -32.17 -15.84
C ILE A 208 10.00 -31.15 -16.78
N PRO A 209 8.96 -31.54 -17.56
CA PRO A 209 8.21 -30.60 -18.38
C PRO A 209 7.57 -29.51 -17.53
N TYR A 210 7.65 -28.26 -17.98
CA TYR A 210 7.07 -27.12 -17.27
C TYR A 210 6.49 -26.08 -18.23
N SER A 211 5.66 -25.20 -17.67
CA SER A 211 5.07 -24.05 -18.36
C SER A 211 5.08 -22.84 -17.44
N VAL A 212 5.49 -21.69 -17.97
CA VAL A 212 5.53 -20.42 -17.24
C VAL A 212 4.31 -19.59 -17.62
N HIS A 213 3.57 -19.15 -16.60
CA HIS A 213 2.36 -18.36 -16.77
C HIS A 213 2.51 -17.02 -16.04
N VAL A 214 2.56 -15.93 -16.82
CA VAL A 214 2.47 -14.54 -16.32
C VAL A 214 1.04 -14.02 -16.33
N ASP A 215 0.16 -14.67 -17.09
CA ASP A 215 -1.26 -14.44 -17.09
C ASP A 215 -2.05 -15.76 -17.06
N THR A 216 -3.33 -15.64 -16.71
CA THR A 216 -4.23 -16.79 -16.51
C THR A 216 -4.87 -17.32 -17.80
N SER A 217 -4.68 -16.64 -18.93
CA SER A 217 -5.35 -17.02 -20.20
C SER A 217 -4.83 -18.34 -20.75
N ARG A 218 -3.59 -18.70 -20.44
CA ARG A 218 -2.91 -19.91 -20.93
C ARG A 218 -2.93 -21.09 -19.95
N LEU A 219 -3.62 -20.97 -18.81
CA LEU A 219 -3.61 -22.00 -17.76
C LEU A 219 -4.24 -23.33 -18.19
N SER A 220 -5.10 -23.34 -19.21
CA SER A 220 -5.76 -24.54 -19.72
C SER A 220 -4.93 -25.35 -20.72
N GLU A 221 -3.77 -24.83 -21.17
CA GLU A 221 -3.09 -25.36 -22.37
C GLU A 221 -2.14 -26.53 -22.09
N HIS A 222 -1.76 -26.83 -20.84
CA HIS A 222 -0.81 -27.92 -20.54
C HIS A 222 -1.16 -28.71 -19.27
N LYS A 223 -1.46 -30.01 -19.42
CA LYS A 223 -1.78 -30.93 -18.30
C LYS A 223 -0.61 -31.83 -17.86
N GLU A 224 0.48 -31.88 -18.62
CA GLU A 224 1.52 -32.92 -18.46
C GLU A 224 2.75 -32.47 -17.66
N GLY A 225 2.85 -31.20 -17.27
CA GLY A 225 4.02 -30.61 -16.59
C GLY A 225 3.72 -29.81 -15.33
N VAL A 226 4.75 -29.14 -14.80
CA VAL A 226 4.63 -28.18 -13.69
C VAL A 226 4.16 -26.82 -14.22
N ALA A 227 3.09 -26.28 -13.64
CA ALA A 227 2.64 -24.92 -13.91
C ALA A 227 3.31 -23.93 -12.95
N ILE A 228 4.21 -23.08 -13.47
CA ILE A 228 4.90 -22.03 -12.71
C ILE A 228 4.17 -20.70 -12.97
N CYS A 229 3.42 -20.25 -11.96
CA CYS A 229 2.60 -19.05 -12.00
C CYS A 229 3.38 -17.86 -11.43
N LYS A 230 3.94 -17.02 -12.30
CA LYS A 230 4.72 -15.82 -11.92
C LYS A 230 3.80 -14.61 -11.76
N LEU A 231 3.52 -14.27 -10.50
CA LEU A 231 2.46 -13.33 -10.14
C LEU A 231 2.85 -11.85 -10.30
N HIS A 232 4.15 -11.53 -10.26
CA HIS A 232 4.66 -10.18 -10.50
C HIS A 232 5.23 -9.99 -11.91
N GLY A 233 5.15 -10.98 -12.80
CA GLY A 233 5.74 -10.92 -14.14
C GLY A 233 6.98 -11.79 -14.28
N ASP A 234 7.61 -11.73 -15.45
CA ASP A 234 8.73 -12.55 -15.85
C ASP A 234 9.71 -11.76 -16.70
N LEU A 235 11.01 -11.93 -16.45
CA LEU A 235 12.06 -11.29 -17.22
C LEU A 235 12.31 -12.09 -18.51
N GLN A 236 12.20 -11.42 -19.65
CA GLN A 236 12.42 -12.04 -20.96
C GLN A 236 13.91 -12.27 -21.21
N GLU A 237 14.29 -13.51 -21.53
CA GLU A 237 15.66 -13.88 -21.90
C GLU A 237 15.95 -13.54 -23.36
N ASN A 238 17.22 -13.36 -23.69
CA ASN A 238 17.75 -13.08 -25.04
C ASN A 238 17.22 -11.78 -25.66
N THR A 239 16.84 -10.81 -24.82
CA THR A 239 16.40 -9.46 -25.23
C THR A 239 17.49 -8.39 -25.10
N GLY A 240 18.75 -8.80 -24.84
CA GLY A 240 19.85 -7.91 -24.49
C GLY A 240 19.58 -7.20 -23.15
N ASP A 241 20.06 -5.98 -22.99
CA ASP A 241 19.93 -5.21 -21.72
C ASP A 241 18.51 -4.69 -21.45
N LYS A 242 17.54 -4.99 -22.33
CA LYS A 242 16.21 -4.41 -22.27
C LYS A 242 15.35 -5.07 -21.18
N VAL A 243 15.06 -4.31 -20.14
CA VAL A 243 14.02 -4.58 -19.13
C VAL A 243 12.98 -3.48 -19.20
N THR A 244 11.70 -3.82 -19.14
CA THR A 244 10.62 -2.85 -19.15
C THR A 244 9.71 -2.98 -17.93
N SER A 245 9.04 -1.88 -17.58
CA SER A 245 7.99 -1.82 -16.55
C SER A 245 6.80 -2.78 -16.75
N LYS A 246 6.71 -3.45 -17.90
CA LYS A 246 5.72 -4.51 -18.19
C LYS A 246 6.22 -5.91 -17.82
N ASP A 247 7.53 -6.11 -17.82
CA ASP A 247 8.14 -7.42 -17.53
C ASP A 247 8.12 -7.71 -16.04
N ILE A 248 8.17 -6.66 -15.21
CA ILE A 248 8.28 -6.77 -13.76
C ILE A 248 7.30 -5.85 -13.02
N GLY A 249 6.68 -6.39 -11.99
CA GLY A 249 5.78 -5.71 -11.06
C GLY A 249 6.55 -4.82 -10.08
N THR A 250 7.36 -3.89 -10.59
CA THR A 250 8.26 -3.04 -9.78
C THR A 250 7.75 -1.62 -9.60
N THR A 251 6.52 -1.31 -10.02
CA THR A 251 5.91 -0.01 -9.76
C THR A 251 4.70 -0.16 -8.87
N MET A 252 4.44 0.84 -8.01
CA MET A 252 3.22 0.91 -7.20
C MET A 252 1.98 0.73 -8.05
N SER A 253 1.97 1.26 -9.27
CA SER A 253 0.86 1.10 -10.21
C SER A 253 0.66 -0.36 -10.61
N SER A 254 1.73 -1.07 -10.98
CA SER A 254 1.68 -2.47 -11.35
C SER A 254 1.14 -3.36 -10.22
N ILE A 255 1.68 -3.22 -9.01
CA ILE A 255 1.27 -4.04 -7.84
C ILE A 255 0.01 -3.53 -7.14
N SER A 256 -0.58 -2.42 -7.61
CA SER A 256 -1.91 -1.99 -7.16
C SER A 256 -3.02 -2.49 -8.07
N LYS A 257 -2.68 -3.12 -9.19
CA LYS A 257 -3.68 -3.68 -10.10
C LYS A 257 -4.25 -4.96 -9.51
N LYS A 258 -5.57 -5.00 -9.38
CA LYS A 258 -6.25 -6.21 -8.92
C LYS A 258 -6.33 -7.23 -10.05
N ASN A 259 -5.46 -8.23 -10.03
CA ASN A 259 -5.55 -9.34 -10.97
C ASN A 259 -6.63 -10.34 -10.54
N SER A 260 -7.89 -10.01 -10.85
CA SER A 260 -9.05 -10.81 -10.46
C SER A 260 -8.98 -12.27 -10.90
N LYS A 261 -8.36 -12.55 -12.05
CA LYS A 261 -8.21 -13.92 -12.55
C LYS A 261 -7.19 -14.71 -11.73
N TRP A 262 -6.01 -14.15 -11.44
CA TRP A 262 -5.03 -14.81 -10.54
C TRP A 262 -5.64 -15.07 -9.17
N LEU A 263 -6.31 -14.06 -8.61
CA LEU A 263 -6.99 -14.15 -7.33
C LEU A 263 -8.04 -15.27 -7.30
N GLN A 264 -8.84 -15.42 -8.36
CA GLN A 264 -9.81 -16.52 -8.48
C GLN A 264 -9.12 -17.89 -8.58
N TYR A 265 -8.04 -17.99 -9.33
CA TYR A 265 -7.29 -19.23 -9.50
C TYR A 265 -6.59 -19.68 -8.21
N ILE A 266 -5.98 -18.75 -7.48
CA ILE A 266 -5.43 -19.00 -6.14
C ILE A 266 -6.55 -19.46 -5.19
N ASN A 267 -7.70 -18.78 -5.18
CA ASN A 267 -8.84 -19.16 -4.34
C ASN A 267 -9.39 -20.55 -4.67
N ALA A 268 -9.43 -20.93 -5.96
CA ALA A 268 -9.82 -22.28 -6.37
C ALA A 268 -8.88 -23.34 -5.79
N ASN A 269 -7.56 -23.11 -5.88
CA ASN A 269 -6.56 -24.00 -5.28
C ASN A 269 -6.66 -24.04 -3.74
N MET A 270 -6.88 -22.91 -3.07
CA MET A 270 -7.09 -22.84 -1.62
C MET A 270 -8.35 -23.57 -1.13
N LYS A 271 -9.34 -23.80 -2.00
CA LYS A 271 -10.51 -24.61 -1.66
C LYS A 271 -10.21 -26.11 -1.74
N GLN A 272 -9.33 -26.51 -2.65
CA GLN A 272 -9.00 -27.90 -2.94
C GLN A 272 -7.84 -28.44 -2.11
N TYR A 273 -6.84 -27.60 -1.81
CA TYR A 273 -5.56 -27.99 -1.23
C TYR A 273 -5.23 -27.11 -0.01
N ASP A 274 -4.38 -27.64 0.87
CA ASP A 274 -3.69 -26.84 1.89
C ASP A 274 -2.62 -25.96 1.21
N MET A 275 -2.30 -24.82 1.80
CA MET A 275 -1.38 -23.84 1.22
C MET A 275 -0.07 -23.77 1.99
N CYS A 276 1.06 -23.97 1.31
CA CYS A 276 2.40 -23.75 1.84
C CYS A 276 2.91 -22.35 1.44
N ILE A 277 3.09 -21.46 2.41
CA ILE A 277 3.52 -20.08 2.21
C ILE A 277 4.98 -19.94 2.65
N TRP A 278 5.91 -19.95 1.69
CA TRP A 278 7.34 -20.11 1.94
C TRP A 278 8.16 -18.97 1.32
N GLY A 279 9.02 -18.31 2.11
CA GLY A 279 9.84 -17.18 1.64
C GLY A 279 9.06 -15.91 1.30
N TYR A 280 7.76 -15.88 1.59
CA TYR A 280 6.86 -14.75 1.35
C TYR A 280 6.53 -14.04 2.66
N SER A 281 6.62 -12.70 2.66
CA SER A 281 6.43 -11.87 3.87
C SER A 281 5.01 -11.28 4.02
N GLY A 282 4.18 -11.34 2.98
CA GLY A 282 2.82 -10.77 2.98
C GLY A 282 2.77 -9.26 3.12
N ARG A 283 3.82 -8.55 2.68
CA ARG A 283 3.89 -7.07 2.72
C ARG A 283 3.29 -6.40 1.49
N ASP A 284 3.05 -7.16 0.43
CA ASP A 284 2.41 -6.71 -0.80
C ASP A 284 0.93 -6.34 -0.59
N ILE A 285 0.41 -5.61 -1.58
CA ILE A 285 -0.92 -4.98 -1.56
C ILE A 285 -1.85 -5.53 -2.64
N ASP A 286 -1.35 -6.37 -3.55
CA ASP A 286 -2.09 -7.02 -4.63
C ASP A 286 -2.60 -8.42 -4.29
N TYR A 287 -1.86 -9.23 -3.53
CA TYR A 287 -2.24 -10.61 -3.25
C TYR A 287 -2.61 -10.84 -1.78
N PHE A 288 -1.75 -10.45 -0.84
CA PHE A 288 -1.95 -10.72 0.59
C PHE A 288 -3.31 -10.23 1.12
N PRO A 289 -3.75 -8.98 0.86
CA PRO A 289 -5.03 -8.49 1.37
C PRO A 289 -6.23 -9.33 0.92
N PHE A 290 -6.18 -9.82 -0.32
CA PHE A 290 -7.27 -10.62 -0.90
C PHE A 290 -7.22 -12.08 -0.42
N ILE A 291 -6.03 -12.67 -0.29
CA ILE A 291 -5.83 -14.01 0.29
C ILE A 291 -6.35 -14.04 1.73
N LYS A 292 -6.07 -12.98 2.50
CA LYS A 292 -6.57 -12.79 3.86
C LYS A 292 -8.09 -12.74 3.94
N ASP A 293 -8.71 -12.03 3.01
CA ASP A 293 -10.16 -11.81 3.01
C ASP A 293 -10.96 -13.01 2.48
N TYR A 294 -10.31 -14.04 1.93
CA TYR A 294 -11.01 -15.26 1.53
C TYR A 294 -11.57 -16.01 2.74
N PRO A 295 -12.91 -16.25 2.76
CA PRO A 295 -13.53 -16.92 3.88
C PRO A 295 -13.02 -18.35 3.97
N ASN A 296 -12.59 -18.77 5.15
CA ASN A 296 -12.16 -20.14 5.41
C ASN A 296 -13.38 -21.09 5.45
N THR A 297 -13.94 -21.34 4.29
CA THR A 297 -15.15 -22.16 4.09
C THR A 297 -14.85 -23.65 3.99
N THR A 298 -13.57 -24.03 3.83
CA THR A 298 -13.16 -25.39 3.46
C THR A 298 -12.28 -26.10 4.50
N ASN A 299 -12.09 -25.54 5.70
CA ASN A 299 -11.19 -26.07 6.75
C ASN A 299 -9.73 -26.35 6.29
N LYS A 300 -9.33 -25.86 5.12
CA LYS A 300 -7.97 -26.02 4.57
C LYS A 300 -6.95 -25.23 5.39
N LYS A 301 -5.79 -25.82 5.58
CA LYS A 301 -4.71 -25.31 6.42
C LYS A 301 -3.78 -24.42 5.61
N ARG A 302 -3.16 -23.46 6.28
CA ARG A 302 -2.16 -22.58 5.69
C ARG A 302 -0.87 -22.69 6.49
N PHE A 303 0.14 -23.35 5.94
CA PHE A 303 1.43 -23.56 6.59
C PHE A 303 2.37 -22.42 6.18
N TRP A 304 2.65 -21.49 7.09
CA TRP A 304 3.51 -20.34 6.79
C TRP A 304 4.83 -20.47 7.53
N ALA A 305 5.93 -20.56 6.77
CA ALA A 305 7.28 -20.48 7.31
C ALA A 305 7.63 -19.01 7.65
N ILE A 306 7.75 -18.69 8.93
CA ILE A 306 7.86 -17.30 9.42
C ILE A 306 9.31 -16.87 9.71
N GLY A 307 10.31 -17.68 9.35
CA GLY A 307 11.72 -17.36 9.59
C GLY A 307 12.07 -17.34 11.08
N ASN A 308 12.91 -16.39 11.48
CA ASN A 308 13.35 -16.18 12.87
C ASN A 308 12.92 -14.79 13.38
N PRO A 309 11.64 -14.62 13.79
CA PRO A 309 11.07 -13.32 14.19
C PRO A 309 11.79 -12.64 15.35
N GLU A 310 12.49 -13.41 16.18
CA GLU A 310 13.26 -12.85 17.30
C GLU A 310 14.62 -12.26 16.86
N LYS A 311 15.08 -12.56 15.64
CA LYS A 311 16.38 -12.11 15.11
C LYS A 311 16.26 -11.05 14.02
N PHE A 312 15.23 -11.12 13.19
CA PHE A 312 15.11 -10.26 12.01
C PHE A 312 13.78 -9.51 11.99
N THR A 313 13.83 -8.20 11.75
CA THR A 313 12.66 -7.32 11.70
C THR A 313 11.64 -7.77 10.66
N VAL A 314 12.09 -8.20 9.47
CA VAL A 314 11.22 -8.68 8.39
C VAL A 314 10.46 -9.96 8.81
N ASP A 315 11.10 -10.84 9.57
CA ASP A 315 10.48 -12.07 10.08
C ASP A 315 9.45 -11.73 11.18
N GLY A 316 9.71 -10.68 11.96
CA GLY A 316 8.72 -10.07 12.87
C GLY A 316 7.44 -9.63 12.15
N ILE A 317 7.59 -8.88 11.06
CA ILE A 317 6.47 -8.44 10.21
C ILE A 317 5.74 -9.65 9.60
N THR A 318 6.49 -10.64 9.12
CA THR A 318 5.93 -11.87 8.54
C THR A 318 5.07 -12.63 9.57
N LYS A 319 5.52 -12.72 10.83
CA LYS A 319 4.76 -13.33 11.93
C LYS A 319 3.45 -12.57 12.22
N GLU A 320 3.49 -11.23 12.20
CA GLU A 320 2.31 -10.40 12.39
C GLU A 320 1.30 -10.63 11.26
N ASN A 321 1.75 -10.56 10.02
CA ASN A 321 0.93 -10.82 8.83
C ASN A 321 0.34 -12.23 8.84
N ALA A 322 1.14 -13.25 9.17
CA ALA A 322 0.66 -14.62 9.28
C ALA A 322 -0.50 -14.75 10.27
N SER A 323 -0.46 -14.00 11.37
CA SER A 323 -1.51 -14.03 12.40
C SER A 323 -2.85 -13.45 11.94
N LEU A 324 -2.87 -12.76 10.79
CA LEU A 324 -4.09 -12.24 10.18
C LEU A 324 -4.80 -13.27 9.29
N LEU A 325 -4.13 -14.37 8.89
CA LEU A 325 -4.75 -15.41 8.07
C LEU A 325 -5.58 -16.39 8.92
N PRO A 326 -6.82 -16.71 8.51
CA PRO A 326 -7.56 -17.79 9.15
C PRO A 326 -6.88 -19.16 8.93
N ASN A 327 -6.99 -20.04 9.93
CA ASN A 327 -6.46 -21.42 9.94
C ASN A 327 -4.97 -21.55 9.57
N VAL A 328 -4.16 -20.56 9.96
CA VAL A 328 -2.72 -20.59 9.79
C VAL A 328 -2.07 -21.55 10.79
N ARG A 329 -1.02 -22.25 10.33
CA ARG A 329 -0.07 -23.02 11.12
C ARG A 329 1.28 -22.34 10.89
N ARG A 330 1.80 -21.70 11.94
CA ARG A 330 3.07 -20.96 11.86
C ARG A 330 4.20 -21.96 12.09
N ILE A 331 5.11 -22.03 11.12
CA ILE A 331 6.29 -22.88 11.16
C ILE A 331 7.49 -21.98 11.44
N LYS A 332 8.13 -22.18 12.58
CA LYS A 332 9.33 -21.44 12.98
C LYS A 332 10.51 -21.90 12.13
N GLY A 333 11.30 -20.96 11.63
CA GLY A 333 12.42 -21.20 10.73
C GLY A 333 12.07 -20.99 9.25
N TYR A 334 13.10 -21.06 8.42
CA TYR A 334 12.99 -21.06 6.96
C TYR A 334 12.76 -22.49 6.46
N PRO A 335 12.18 -22.70 5.25
CA PRO A 335 11.99 -24.04 4.70
C PRO A 335 13.27 -24.89 4.67
N SER A 336 14.43 -24.27 4.47
CA SER A 336 15.75 -24.91 4.50
C SER A 336 16.06 -25.59 5.84
N SER A 337 15.50 -25.13 6.96
CA SER A 337 15.70 -25.79 8.25
C SER A 337 14.89 -27.09 8.40
N MET A 338 14.10 -27.47 7.39
CA MET A 338 13.31 -28.71 7.36
C MET A 338 13.84 -29.72 6.34
N GLU A 339 15.02 -29.48 5.75
CA GLU A 339 15.57 -30.25 4.63
C GLU A 339 15.60 -31.77 4.85
N GLU A 340 16.01 -32.24 6.03
CA GLU A 340 16.03 -33.68 6.35
C GLU A 340 14.62 -34.31 6.25
N LYS A 341 13.61 -33.68 6.87
CA LYS A 341 12.23 -34.20 6.83
C LYS A 341 11.59 -34.05 5.45
N LEU A 342 11.94 -33.00 4.72
CA LEU A 342 11.49 -32.83 3.34
C LEU A 342 12.13 -33.87 2.41
N THR A 343 13.37 -34.27 2.68
CA THR A 343 14.05 -35.39 2.00
C THR A 343 13.31 -36.70 2.24
N ASP A 344 12.98 -37.03 3.50
CA ASP A 344 12.19 -38.23 3.84
C ASP A 344 10.83 -38.26 3.11
N ILE A 345 10.18 -37.11 3.00
CA ILE A 345 8.90 -36.98 2.27
C ILE A 345 9.11 -37.20 0.78
N LEU A 346 10.15 -36.60 0.22
CA LEU A 346 10.43 -36.73 -1.20
C LEU A 346 10.78 -38.16 -1.57
N ASP A 347 11.64 -38.82 -0.81
CA ASP A 347 11.99 -40.24 -0.98
C ASP A 347 10.74 -41.14 -0.91
N TYR A 348 9.81 -40.85 0.01
CA TYR A 348 8.54 -41.55 0.10
C TYR A 348 7.67 -41.39 -1.16
N LEU A 349 7.62 -40.19 -1.75
CA LEU A 349 6.83 -39.87 -2.94
C LEU A 349 7.50 -40.32 -4.25
N ASP A 350 8.83 -40.33 -4.29
CA ASP A 350 9.69 -40.48 -5.47
C ASP A 350 10.16 -41.93 -5.72
N LYS A 351 9.61 -42.91 -4.99
CA LYS A 351 10.05 -44.33 -5.02
C LYS A 351 10.17 -44.99 -6.41
N LYS A 352 9.58 -44.41 -7.46
CA LYS A 352 9.65 -44.90 -8.85
C LYS A 352 10.33 -43.95 -9.83
N ALA A 353 10.49 -42.67 -9.52
CA ALA A 353 10.98 -41.67 -10.47
C ALA A 353 12.46 -41.29 -10.26
N GLY A 354 13.01 -41.52 -9.06
CA GLY A 354 14.45 -41.46 -8.80
C GLY A 354 15.05 -40.05 -8.88
N TYR A 355 14.24 -39.00 -8.79
CA TYR A 355 14.68 -37.61 -8.79
C TYR A 355 15.63 -37.27 -7.64
N ILE A 356 15.48 -37.90 -6.47
CA ILE A 356 16.27 -37.59 -5.27
C ILE A 356 17.78 -37.75 -5.49
N SER A 357 18.19 -38.79 -6.23
CA SER A 357 19.60 -39.01 -6.57
C SER A 357 20.14 -37.91 -7.49
N TYR A 358 19.33 -37.42 -8.43
CA TYR A 358 19.69 -36.31 -9.30
C TYR A 358 19.79 -34.99 -8.52
N ILE A 359 18.83 -34.72 -7.63
CA ILE A 359 18.86 -33.53 -6.75
C ILE A 359 20.17 -33.50 -5.96
N PHE A 360 20.52 -34.58 -5.27
CA PHE A 360 21.76 -34.63 -4.51
C PHE A 360 23.02 -34.53 -5.37
N ARG A 361 22.97 -35.00 -6.63
CA ARG A 361 24.07 -34.77 -7.57
C ARG A 361 24.24 -33.28 -7.89
N PHE A 362 23.17 -32.56 -8.16
CA PHE A 362 23.22 -31.13 -8.46
C PHE A 362 23.58 -30.29 -7.23
N LEU A 363 23.13 -30.67 -6.03
CA LEU A 363 23.47 -29.98 -4.78
C LEU A 363 24.94 -30.15 -4.34
N LYS A 364 25.68 -31.13 -4.89
CA LYS A 364 27.13 -31.25 -4.66
C LYS A 364 27.94 -30.16 -5.35
N GLU A 365 27.38 -29.50 -6.36
CA GLU A 365 28.05 -28.41 -7.04
C GLU A 365 28.15 -27.21 -6.08
N LYS A 366 29.34 -26.62 -5.97
CA LYS A 366 29.55 -25.50 -5.05
C LYS A 366 28.64 -24.33 -5.46
N PRO A 367 27.88 -23.74 -4.52
CA PRO A 367 27.14 -22.53 -4.80
C PRO A 367 28.11 -21.39 -5.13
N VAL A 368 27.62 -20.41 -5.87
CA VAL A 368 28.37 -19.18 -6.15
C VAL A 368 28.73 -18.50 -4.83
N SER A 369 29.90 -17.86 -4.76
CA SER A 369 30.29 -17.14 -3.55
C SER A 369 29.66 -15.75 -3.51
N GLN A 370 29.49 -15.20 -2.30
CA GLN A 370 29.05 -13.82 -2.14
C GLN A 370 29.97 -12.83 -2.86
N ASN A 371 31.28 -13.06 -2.85
CA ASN A 371 32.25 -12.18 -3.53
C ASN A 371 32.05 -12.17 -5.05
N GLU A 372 31.75 -13.32 -5.66
CA GLU A 372 31.48 -13.41 -7.10
C GLU A 372 30.15 -12.74 -7.46
N LYS A 373 29.14 -12.85 -6.58
CA LYS A 373 27.89 -12.08 -6.70
C LYS A 373 28.15 -10.58 -6.66
N ASP A 374 28.88 -10.12 -5.66
CA ASP A 374 29.17 -8.69 -5.46
C ASP A 374 30.01 -8.12 -6.61
N LEU A 375 30.94 -8.92 -7.16
CA LEU A 375 31.73 -8.54 -8.33
C LEU A 375 30.83 -8.42 -9.58
N PHE A 376 29.99 -9.43 -9.85
CA PHE A 376 29.05 -9.40 -10.97
C PHE A 376 28.12 -8.19 -10.93
N LEU A 377 27.55 -7.89 -9.77
CA LEU A 377 26.65 -6.74 -9.61
C LEU A 377 27.37 -5.40 -9.83
N ARG A 378 28.66 -5.29 -9.44
CA ARG A 378 29.48 -4.11 -9.74
C ARG A 378 29.79 -3.98 -11.21
N GLU A 379 30.21 -5.06 -11.87
CA GLU A 379 30.51 -5.06 -13.31
C GLU A 379 29.26 -4.68 -14.13
N LEU A 380 28.08 -5.22 -13.78
CA LEU A 380 26.82 -4.84 -14.41
C LEU A 380 26.49 -3.35 -14.16
N ALA A 381 26.69 -2.86 -12.93
CA ALA A 381 26.48 -1.45 -12.60
C ALA A 381 27.41 -0.52 -13.40
N GLU A 382 28.68 -0.90 -13.59
CA GLU A 382 29.66 -0.17 -14.40
C GLU A 382 29.22 -0.11 -15.86
N GLN A 383 28.74 -1.23 -16.42
CA GLN A 383 28.22 -1.28 -17.79
C GLN A 383 27.04 -0.32 -17.99
N ILE A 384 26.05 -0.35 -17.09
CA ILE A 384 24.88 0.55 -17.17
C ILE A 384 25.29 2.01 -16.98
N SER A 385 26.27 2.29 -16.12
CA SER A 385 26.75 3.65 -15.86
C SER A 385 27.27 4.35 -17.12
N THR A 386 27.77 3.60 -18.11
CA THR A 386 28.22 4.17 -19.39
C THR A 386 27.09 4.66 -20.30
N SER A 387 25.87 4.17 -20.10
CA SER A 387 24.70 4.45 -20.94
C SER A 387 23.54 5.10 -20.18
N ARG A 388 23.75 5.48 -18.91
CA ARG A 388 22.69 6.01 -18.05
C ARG A 388 22.13 7.36 -18.56
N PRO A 389 20.81 7.59 -18.50
CA PRO A 389 20.23 8.90 -18.75
C PRO A 389 20.67 9.88 -17.66
N TYR A 390 20.93 11.13 -18.06
CA TYR A 390 21.20 12.21 -17.12
C TYR A 390 19.91 12.93 -16.72
N PHE A 391 19.67 13.02 -15.42
CA PHE A 391 18.61 13.83 -14.83
C PHE A 391 19.08 14.45 -13.51
N ASP A 392 18.38 15.49 -13.06
CA ASP A 392 18.77 16.26 -11.88
C ASP A 392 18.40 15.53 -10.58
N GLY A 393 19.41 15.12 -9.82
CA GLY A 393 19.24 14.39 -8.56
C GLY A 393 18.46 15.17 -7.49
N ASP A 394 18.63 16.48 -7.36
CA ASP A 394 17.89 17.27 -6.37
C ASP A 394 16.39 17.33 -6.70
N LEU A 395 16.05 17.43 -8.00
CA LEU A 395 14.66 17.40 -8.43
C LEU A 395 14.03 16.01 -8.28
N LEU A 396 14.79 14.93 -8.40
CA LEU A 396 14.31 13.60 -8.04
C LEU A 396 14.05 13.50 -6.54
N TRP A 397 14.98 13.98 -5.70
CA TRP A 397 14.83 14.00 -4.24
C TRP A 397 13.57 14.78 -3.84
N MET A 398 13.33 15.93 -4.48
CA MET A 398 12.12 16.72 -4.33
C MET A 398 10.85 15.89 -4.61
N GLN A 399 10.83 15.06 -5.65
CA GLN A 399 9.67 14.19 -5.92
C GLN A 399 9.52 13.08 -4.88
N ILE A 400 10.62 12.51 -4.36
CA ILE A 400 10.59 11.51 -3.29
C ILE A 400 9.99 12.12 -2.02
N MET A 401 10.45 13.29 -1.59
CA MET A 401 9.90 14.02 -0.44
C MET A 401 8.43 14.39 -0.64
N ARG A 402 8.04 14.81 -1.85
CA ARG A 402 6.64 15.08 -2.22
C ARG A 402 5.76 13.85 -2.03
N GLN A 403 6.17 12.70 -2.56
CA GLN A 403 5.36 11.47 -2.55
C GLN A 403 5.25 10.82 -1.17
N THR A 404 6.27 10.99 -0.33
CA THR A 404 6.27 10.50 1.06
C THR A 404 5.69 11.52 2.05
N GLY A 405 5.43 12.74 1.60
CA GLY A 405 4.74 13.76 2.39
C GLY A 405 5.63 14.54 3.36
N HIS A 406 6.95 14.53 3.20
CA HIS A 406 7.88 15.30 4.03
C HIS A 406 7.91 16.78 3.60
N ASN A 407 6.89 17.56 3.98
CA ASN A 407 6.70 18.91 3.43
C ASN A 407 7.69 19.95 3.95
N ASN A 408 8.31 19.74 5.12
CA ASN A 408 9.36 20.63 5.62
C ASN A 408 10.62 20.52 4.74
N ASP A 409 11.12 19.31 4.57
CA ASP A 409 12.27 19.01 3.70
C ASP A 409 11.99 19.42 2.24
N LEU A 410 10.78 19.17 1.75
CA LEU A 410 10.35 19.60 0.42
C LEU A 410 10.43 21.13 0.24
N GLU A 411 10.04 21.90 1.25
CA GLU A 411 10.09 23.37 1.20
C GLU A 411 11.51 23.88 1.10
N GLU A 412 12.43 23.34 1.90
CA GLU A 412 13.85 23.69 1.86
C GLU A 412 14.45 23.40 0.47
N ILE A 413 14.22 22.20 -0.09
CA ILE A 413 14.70 21.83 -1.43
C ILE A 413 14.15 22.77 -2.51
N ILE A 414 12.87 23.15 -2.43
CA ILE A 414 12.24 24.07 -3.36
C ILE A 414 12.89 25.47 -3.26
N LEU A 415 13.09 25.98 -2.06
CA LEU A 415 13.68 27.30 -1.83
C LEU A 415 15.12 27.35 -2.33
N GLU A 416 15.94 26.35 -2.00
CA GLU A 416 17.32 26.26 -2.49
C GLU A 416 17.37 26.15 -4.02
N THR A 417 16.46 25.36 -4.61
CA THR A 417 16.37 25.24 -6.08
C THR A 417 16.03 26.59 -6.71
N LEU A 418 15.05 27.31 -6.16
CA LEU A 418 14.67 28.64 -6.64
C LEU A 418 15.80 29.67 -6.49
N GLU A 419 16.55 29.62 -5.39
CA GLU A 419 17.71 30.48 -5.16
C GLU A 419 18.82 30.19 -6.17
N LYS A 420 19.19 28.92 -6.36
CA LYS A 420 20.18 28.49 -7.36
C LYS A 420 19.78 28.93 -8.78
N VAL A 421 18.49 28.82 -9.12
CA VAL A 421 17.96 29.28 -10.42
C VAL A 421 18.04 30.80 -10.54
N SER A 422 17.64 31.54 -9.51
CA SER A 422 17.65 33.01 -9.51
C SER A 422 19.07 33.57 -9.57
N ALA A 423 20.03 32.90 -8.95
CA ALA A 423 21.45 33.24 -8.98
C ALA A 423 22.17 32.77 -10.27
N GLY A 424 21.46 32.16 -11.23
CA GLY A 424 22.05 31.63 -12.47
C GLY A 424 22.94 30.39 -12.28
N LYS A 425 22.98 29.82 -11.07
CA LYS A 425 23.78 28.62 -10.73
C LYS A 425 23.13 27.31 -11.21
N LYS A 426 21.83 27.33 -11.53
CA LYS A 426 21.06 26.17 -12.03
C LYS A 426 20.15 26.61 -13.17
N ILE A 427 20.23 25.92 -14.31
CA ILE A 427 19.35 26.16 -15.46
C ILE A 427 18.40 24.98 -15.58
N LEU A 428 17.12 25.24 -15.33
CA LEU A 428 16.08 24.23 -15.47
C LEU A 428 15.66 24.07 -16.93
N LYS A 429 15.62 22.82 -17.41
CA LYS A 429 14.93 22.45 -18.65
C LYS A 429 13.44 22.75 -18.50
N GLU A 430 12.73 22.83 -19.63
CA GLU A 430 11.32 23.20 -19.62
C GLU A 430 10.47 22.26 -18.75
N LYS A 431 10.58 20.93 -18.94
CA LYS A 431 9.87 19.93 -18.12
C LYS A 431 10.18 20.05 -16.63
N GLU A 432 11.43 20.34 -16.27
CA GLU A 432 11.86 20.52 -14.88
C GLU A 432 11.20 21.74 -14.23
N LYS A 433 10.99 22.83 -14.98
CA LYS A 433 10.22 24.00 -14.49
C LYS A 433 8.79 23.60 -14.13
N PHE A 434 8.15 22.76 -14.95
CA PHE A 434 6.81 22.26 -14.66
C PHE A 434 6.78 21.36 -13.42
N LEU A 435 7.76 20.48 -13.24
CA LEU A 435 7.89 19.63 -12.04
C LEU A 435 8.07 20.46 -10.76
N LEU A 436 8.88 21.51 -10.81
CA LEU A 436 9.04 22.45 -9.69
C LEU A 436 7.71 23.17 -9.37
N TYR A 437 6.96 23.58 -10.39
CA TYR A 437 5.64 24.19 -10.21
C TYR A 437 4.63 23.22 -9.59
N GLU A 438 4.61 21.95 -10.02
CA GLU A 438 3.75 20.93 -9.40
C GLU A 438 4.10 20.72 -7.91
N ALA A 439 5.38 20.64 -7.58
CA ALA A 439 5.84 20.50 -6.20
C ALA A 439 5.45 21.69 -5.33
N ARG A 440 5.57 22.93 -5.84
CA ARG A 440 5.09 24.14 -5.16
C ARG A 440 3.58 24.14 -4.96
N ILE A 441 2.81 23.71 -5.97
CA ILE A 441 1.36 23.58 -5.87
C ILE A 441 0.98 22.59 -4.76
N PHE A 442 1.65 21.43 -4.72
CA PHE A 442 1.47 20.42 -3.69
C PHE A 442 1.81 20.99 -2.31
N LEU A 443 2.98 21.62 -2.16
CA LEU A 443 3.42 22.19 -0.90
C LEU A 443 2.44 23.25 -0.37
N ALA A 444 1.99 24.20 -1.22
CA ALA A 444 1.01 25.21 -0.85
C ALA A 444 -0.31 24.58 -0.37
N ARG A 445 -0.74 23.48 -1.00
CA ARG A 445 -1.91 22.69 -0.57
C ARG A 445 -1.70 22.08 0.82
N GLU A 446 -0.57 21.45 1.06
CA GLU A 446 -0.27 20.76 2.34
C GLU A 446 -0.04 21.76 3.48
N ARG A 447 0.65 22.88 3.22
CA ARG A 447 0.82 24.02 4.14
C ARG A 447 -0.44 24.83 4.37
N ALA A 448 -1.50 24.55 3.63
CA ALA A 448 -2.76 25.29 3.66
C ALA A 448 -2.61 26.80 3.37
N ASP A 449 -1.65 27.14 2.51
CA ASP A 449 -1.56 28.44 1.87
C ASP A 449 -2.39 28.44 0.57
N PHE A 450 -3.71 28.49 0.73
CA PHE A 450 -4.61 28.39 -0.41
C PHE A 450 -4.60 29.62 -1.32
N SER A 451 -4.14 30.79 -0.84
CA SER A 451 -3.89 31.95 -1.67
C SER A 451 -2.77 31.68 -2.68
N GLU A 452 -1.62 31.19 -2.21
CA GLU A 452 -0.50 30.82 -3.09
C GLU A 452 -0.90 29.64 -3.99
N TYR A 453 -1.61 28.64 -3.46
CA TYR A 453 -2.12 27.52 -4.26
C TYR A 453 -2.99 27.99 -5.45
N ILE A 454 -3.89 28.96 -5.23
CA ILE A 454 -4.70 29.56 -6.32
C ILE A 454 -3.80 30.24 -7.35
N ASN A 455 -2.83 31.04 -6.90
CA ASN A 455 -1.93 31.80 -7.77
C ASN A 455 -1.06 30.85 -8.61
N LEU A 456 -0.46 29.83 -7.99
CA LEU A 456 0.33 28.83 -8.66
C LEU A 456 -0.48 28.04 -9.69
N ALA A 457 -1.71 27.63 -9.36
CA ALA A 457 -2.57 26.91 -10.30
C ALA A 457 -2.93 27.78 -11.52
N ARG A 458 -3.18 29.08 -11.34
CA ARG A 458 -3.40 30.03 -12.44
C ARG A 458 -2.13 30.22 -13.26
N ASN A 459 -0.99 30.44 -12.61
CA ASN A 459 0.29 30.66 -13.28
C ASN A 459 0.72 29.43 -14.08
N LEU A 460 0.46 28.22 -13.58
CA LEU A 460 0.67 26.99 -14.33
C LEU A 460 -0.10 27.02 -15.66
N TYR A 461 -1.38 27.38 -15.64
CA TYR A 461 -2.18 27.49 -16.88
C TYR A 461 -1.57 28.49 -17.88
N TRP A 462 -1.14 29.66 -17.41
CA TRP A 462 -0.46 30.65 -18.25
C TRP A 462 0.89 30.14 -18.78
N MET A 463 1.67 29.45 -17.94
CA MET A 463 2.96 28.89 -18.31
C MET A 463 2.81 27.84 -19.42
N VAL A 464 1.78 26.99 -19.36
CA VAL A 464 1.49 26.02 -20.43
C VAL A 464 1.19 26.71 -21.77
N SER A 465 0.45 27.83 -21.75
CA SER A 465 0.10 28.53 -23.00
C SER A 465 1.32 29.08 -23.75
N LYS A 466 2.41 29.36 -23.04
CA LYS A 466 3.66 29.93 -23.58
C LYS A 466 4.76 28.89 -23.75
N SER A 467 4.50 27.62 -23.45
CA SER A 467 5.53 26.57 -23.45
C SER A 467 5.80 26.01 -24.85
N THR A 468 6.99 25.43 -25.02
CA THR A 468 7.39 24.63 -26.19
C THR A 468 7.12 23.14 -26.02
N LEU A 469 6.42 22.75 -24.96
CA LEU A 469 6.02 21.38 -24.68
C LEU A 469 5.21 20.75 -25.82
N SER A 470 5.26 19.42 -25.90
CA SER A 470 4.42 18.62 -26.81
C SER A 470 2.93 18.92 -26.59
N ASN A 471 2.10 18.71 -27.61
CA ASN A 471 0.64 18.90 -27.48
C ASN A 471 0.03 18.01 -26.39
N GLU A 472 0.59 16.81 -26.20
CA GLU A 472 0.17 15.89 -25.14
C GLU A 472 0.49 16.46 -23.75
N ASP A 473 1.73 16.91 -23.53
CA ASP A 473 2.16 17.53 -22.28
C ASP A 473 1.38 18.82 -22.00
N LYS A 474 1.15 19.66 -23.01
CA LYS A 474 0.32 20.87 -22.88
C LYS A 474 -1.09 20.52 -22.41
N ASN A 475 -1.72 19.52 -23.01
CA ASN A 475 -3.05 19.07 -22.59
C ASN A 475 -3.04 18.53 -21.15
N ARG A 476 -2.04 17.73 -20.78
CA ARG A 476 -1.83 17.23 -19.41
C ARG A 476 -1.76 18.38 -18.40
N TYR A 477 -0.83 19.31 -18.59
CA TYR A 477 -0.61 20.40 -17.62
C TYR A 477 -1.77 21.41 -17.59
N CYS A 478 -2.41 21.69 -18.73
CA CYS A 478 -3.64 22.49 -18.77
C CYS A 478 -4.76 21.85 -17.93
N ASN A 479 -5.01 20.56 -18.12
CA ASN A 479 -6.04 19.85 -17.37
C ASN A 479 -5.69 19.79 -15.88
N LEU A 480 -4.43 19.54 -15.55
CA LEU A 480 -3.93 19.57 -14.17
C LEU A 480 -4.18 20.94 -13.54
N ALA A 481 -3.77 22.03 -14.18
CA ALA A 481 -3.96 23.39 -13.70
C ALA A 481 -5.43 23.70 -13.37
N LEU A 482 -6.36 23.30 -14.24
CA LEU A 482 -7.79 23.49 -14.03
C LEU A 482 -8.32 22.68 -12.83
N VAL A 483 -7.92 21.41 -12.70
CA VAL A 483 -8.30 20.56 -11.56
C VAL A 483 -7.74 21.14 -10.27
N GLN A 484 -6.48 21.57 -10.25
CA GLN A 484 -5.84 22.18 -9.10
C GLN A 484 -6.52 23.51 -8.71
N TYR A 485 -6.89 24.34 -9.69
CA TYR A 485 -7.61 25.59 -9.45
C TYR A 485 -8.96 25.36 -8.75
N VAL A 486 -9.82 24.47 -9.26
CA VAL A 486 -11.11 24.17 -8.61
C VAL A 486 -10.90 23.58 -7.20
N SER A 487 -9.83 22.82 -7.01
CA SER A 487 -9.52 22.16 -5.74
C SER A 487 -8.98 23.12 -4.69
N SER A 488 -8.21 24.13 -5.09
CA SER A 488 -7.80 25.21 -4.18
C SER A 488 -9.01 25.95 -3.59
N LEU A 489 -10.06 26.16 -4.41
CA LEU A 489 -11.34 26.71 -3.96
C LEU A 489 -12.10 25.74 -3.04
N GLN A 490 -12.07 24.44 -3.34
CA GLN A 490 -12.65 23.40 -2.48
C GLN A 490 -12.03 23.42 -1.07
N MET A 491 -10.71 23.56 -0.99
CA MET A 491 -9.96 23.56 0.28
C MET A 491 -10.26 24.79 1.15
N CYS A 492 -10.69 25.90 0.54
CA CYS A 492 -11.18 27.09 1.25
C CYS A 492 -12.54 26.92 1.94
N ILE A 493 -13.24 25.80 1.72
CA ILE A 493 -14.52 25.49 2.37
C ILE A 493 -14.22 24.85 3.73
N PRO A 494 -14.60 25.46 4.87
CA PRO A 494 -14.38 24.91 6.22
C PRO A 494 -15.21 23.64 6.40
N SER A 495 -14.69 22.52 5.94
CA SER A 495 -15.46 21.30 5.71
C SER A 495 -14.67 20.07 6.12
N ALA A 496 -15.37 19.03 6.60
CA ALA A 496 -14.79 17.92 7.35
C ALA A 496 -13.93 18.35 8.54
N LEU A 497 -14.42 19.35 9.26
CA LEU A 497 -14.03 19.60 10.65
C LEU A 497 -14.90 18.71 11.54
N ALA A 498 -14.32 18.15 12.59
CA ALA A 498 -15.05 17.37 13.59
C ALA A 498 -16.05 18.26 14.34
N LEU A 499 -15.62 19.49 14.64
CA LEU A 499 -16.41 20.51 15.33
C LEU A 499 -17.37 21.23 14.38
N ARG A 500 -18.53 21.61 14.90
CA ARG A 500 -19.62 22.21 14.11
C ARG A 500 -19.24 23.59 13.58
N VAL A 501 -19.33 23.80 12.26
CA VAL A 501 -19.15 25.13 11.66
C VAL A 501 -20.42 25.98 11.80
N PRO A 502 -20.32 27.23 12.30
CA PRO A 502 -21.43 28.18 12.33
C PRO A 502 -22.06 28.39 10.95
N VAL A 503 -23.40 28.50 10.88
CA VAL A 503 -24.15 28.50 9.61
C VAL A 503 -23.65 29.57 8.63
N PHE A 504 -23.46 30.81 9.09
CA PHE A 504 -22.98 31.93 8.28
C PHE A 504 -21.54 31.76 7.77
N GLN A 505 -20.76 30.85 8.37
CA GLN A 505 -19.37 30.59 8.00
C GLN A 505 -19.21 29.35 7.09
N ARG A 506 -20.29 28.63 6.75
CA ARG A 506 -20.24 27.38 5.95
C ARG A 506 -19.94 27.57 4.46
N ARG A 507 -20.00 28.81 3.95
CA ARG A 507 -19.68 29.16 2.55
C ARG A 507 -20.44 28.34 1.49
N TYR A 508 -21.76 28.21 1.63
CA TYR A 508 -22.58 27.43 0.68
C TYR A 508 -22.46 27.90 -0.78
N GLY A 509 -22.32 29.21 -1.04
CA GLY A 509 -22.09 29.72 -2.40
C GLY A 509 -20.80 29.15 -3.03
N LEU A 510 -19.70 29.13 -2.27
CA LEU A 510 -18.43 28.54 -2.72
C LEU A 510 -18.57 27.03 -2.96
N LEU A 511 -19.30 26.32 -2.09
CA LEU A 511 -19.60 24.89 -2.26
C LEU A 511 -20.31 24.61 -3.59
N ILE A 512 -21.32 25.41 -3.93
CA ILE A 512 -22.05 25.31 -5.21
C ILE A 512 -21.10 25.57 -6.38
N LEU A 513 -20.30 26.64 -6.30
CA LEU A 513 -19.34 27.03 -7.34
C LEU A 513 -18.32 25.91 -7.62
N VAL A 514 -17.75 25.32 -6.57
CA VAL A 514 -16.80 24.20 -6.69
C VAL A 514 -17.49 22.97 -7.30
N ARG A 515 -18.73 22.65 -6.88
CA ARG A 515 -19.48 21.53 -7.44
C ARG A 515 -19.77 21.72 -8.94
N ILE A 516 -20.15 22.94 -9.35
CA ILE A 516 -20.32 23.29 -10.78
C ILE A 516 -18.98 23.18 -11.53
N GLY A 517 -17.90 23.71 -10.95
CA GLY A 517 -16.56 23.63 -11.54
C GLY A 517 -16.14 22.19 -11.84
N PHE A 518 -16.27 21.28 -10.86
CA PHE A 518 -15.99 19.87 -11.08
C PHE A 518 -16.96 19.20 -12.06
N ALA A 519 -18.24 19.60 -12.10
CA ALA A 519 -19.19 19.07 -13.09
C ALA A 519 -18.75 19.44 -14.53
N ILE A 520 -18.31 20.68 -14.74
CA ILE A 520 -17.77 21.15 -16.03
C ILE A 520 -16.50 20.36 -16.40
N LEU A 521 -15.57 20.18 -15.45
CA LEU A 521 -14.33 19.42 -15.70
C LEU A 521 -14.62 17.96 -16.04
N ASN A 522 -15.50 17.29 -15.29
CA ASN A 522 -15.89 15.91 -15.58
C ASN A 522 -16.58 15.79 -16.95
N TYR A 523 -17.41 16.76 -17.34
CA TYR A 523 -18.02 16.80 -18.66
C TYR A 523 -16.98 16.94 -19.77
N ARG A 524 -16.02 17.86 -19.60
CA ARG A 524 -14.89 18.03 -20.52
C ARG A 524 -14.08 16.74 -20.66
N PHE A 525 -13.79 16.08 -19.54
CA PHE A 525 -13.06 14.81 -19.54
C PHE A 525 -13.81 13.68 -20.22
N ASN A 526 -15.13 13.60 -20.08
CA ASN A 526 -15.93 12.57 -20.76
C ASN A 526 -16.04 12.79 -22.28
N LYS A 527 -15.85 14.03 -22.77
CA LYS A 527 -15.95 14.36 -24.20
C LYS A 527 -14.67 14.19 -25.00
N ASN A 528 -13.50 14.25 -24.36
CA ASN A 528 -12.23 14.27 -25.06
C ASN A 528 -11.69 12.83 -25.26
N LYS A 529 -11.55 12.41 -26.52
CA LYS A 529 -11.05 11.07 -26.90
C LYS A 529 -9.54 10.89 -26.67
N TYR A 530 -8.77 11.98 -26.61
CA TYR A 530 -7.30 11.95 -26.42
C TYR A 530 -6.87 11.84 -24.95
N ILE A 531 -7.76 11.36 -24.08
CA ILE A 531 -7.53 11.21 -22.63
C ILE A 531 -6.98 9.82 -22.28
N ASP A 532 -6.68 8.98 -23.25
CA ASP A 532 -6.19 7.63 -22.99
C ASP A 532 -4.72 7.63 -22.55
N GLY A 533 -4.47 7.06 -21.36
CA GLY A 533 -3.15 6.95 -20.73
C GLY A 533 -3.06 7.76 -19.45
N TYR A 534 -2.33 8.88 -19.49
CA TYR A 534 -2.00 9.71 -18.31
C TYR A 534 -3.21 10.44 -17.70
N ASN A 535 -4.15 10.90 -18.54
CA ASN A 535 -5.32 11.62 -18.05
C ASN A 535 -6.30 10.71 -17.28
N LYS A 536 -6.19 9.37 -17.36
CA LYS A 536 -7.08 8.46 -16.59
C LYS A 536 -6.93 8.65 -15.08
N THR A 537 -5.70 8.81 -14.60
CA THR A 537 -5.41 9.08 -13.18
C THR A 537 -6.01 10.42 -12.75
N LEU A 538 -5.80 11.48 -13.53
CA LEU A 538 -6.34 12.81 -13.25
C LEU A 538 -7.88 12.85 -13.29
N VAL A 539 -8.50 12.11 -14.22
CA VAL A 539 -9.96 11.98 -14.33
C VAL A 539 -10.53 11.28 -13.10
N GLN A 540 -9.89 10.21 -12.65
CA GLN A 540 -10.27 9.51 -11.43
C GLN A 540 -10.11 10.41 -10.21
N GLU A 541 -9.04 11.18 -10.13
CA GLU A 541 -8.82 12.16 -9.06
C GLU A 541 -9.90 13.25 -9.07
N CYS A 542 -10.23 13.82 -10.24
CA CYS A 542 -11.30 14.81 -10.39
C CYS A 542 -12.66 14.25 -9.92
N LYS A 543 -12.99 13.01 -10.31
CA LYS A 543 -14.18 12.30 -9.83
C LYS A 543 -14.16 12.11 -8.32
N LEU A 544 -13.03 11.70 -7.74
CA LEU A 544 -12.86 11.54 -6.30
C LEU A 544 -13.09 12.86 -5.56
N ARG A 545 -12.50 13.97 -6.03
CA ARG A 545 -12.66 15.31 -5.46
C ARG A 545 -14.11 15.81 -5.56
N THR A 546 -14.83 15.45 -6.62
CA THR A 546 -16.28 15.67 -6.77
C THR A 546 -17.07 14.89 -5.72
N LEU A 547 -16.80 13.59 -5.60
CA LEU A 547 -17.46 12.71 -4.64
C LEU A 547 -17.20 13.12 -3.19
N ALA A 548 -16.01 13.69 -2.90
CA ALA A 548 -15.65 14.29 -1.63
C ALA A 548 -16.55 15.47 -1.21
N ILE A 549 -17.27 16.08 -2.16
CA ILE A 549 -18.28 17.10 -1.91
C ILE A 549 -19.65 16.45 -1.75
N ASP A 550 -20.02 15.61 -2.72
CA ASP A 550 -21.35 15.01 -2.79
C ASP A 550 -21.67 14.15 -1.56
N TYR A 551 -20.71 13.41 -0.99
CA TYR A 551 -20.96 12.59 0.22
C TYR A 551 -21.39 13.41 1.45
N ARG A 552 -21.13 14.72 1.45
CA ARG A 552 -21.50 15.61 2.56
C ARG A 552 -22.91 16.14 2.43
N ILE A 553 -23.50 16.04 1.24
CA ILE A 553 -24.85 16.51 0.96
C ILE A 553 -25.80 15.34 1.29
N PRO A 554 -26.68 15.47 2.31
CA PRO A 554 -27.46 14.32 2.83
C PRO A 554 -28.19 13.51 1.76
N PHE A 555 -28.83 14.18 0.81
CA PHE A 555 -29.60 13.54 -0.27
C PHE A 555 -28.76 12.99 -1.43
N LEU A 556 -27.44 13.19 -1.42
CA LEU A 556 -26.52 12.61 -2.42
C LEU A 556 -25.67 11.47 -1.85
N LYS A 557 -25.75 11.20 -0.54
CA LYS A 557 -24.91 10.20 0.15
C LYS A 557 -24.96 8.81 -0.49
N ASP A 558 -26.15 8.29 -0.77
CA ASP A 558 -26.29 6.94 -1.33
C ASP A 558 -25.75 6.85 -2.76
N LYS A 559 -25.95 7.90 -3.55
CA LYS A 559 -25.37 8.02 -4.89
C LYS A 559 -23.84 8.10 -4.82
N ALA A 560 -23.31 8.91 -3.92
CA ALA A 560 -21.87 9.04 -3.69
C ALA A 560 -21.26 7.71 -3.24
N LEU A 561 -21.91 6.96 -2.34
CA LEU A 561 -21.48 5.63 -1.90
C LEU A 561 -21.35 4.66 -3.08
N LYS A 562 -22.36 4.58 -3.94
CA LYS A 562 -22.34 3.71 -5.14
C LYS A 562 -21.23 4.14 -6.12
N GLN A 563 -21.08 5.44 -6.34
CA GLN A 563 -20.05 5.97 -7.25
C GLN A 563 -18.64 5.80 -6.69
N LEU A 564 -18.42 5.92 -5.38
CA LEU A 564 -17.13 5.63 -4.73
C LEU A 564 -16.74 4.16 -4.88
N LYS A 565 -17.69 3.23 -4.70
CA LYS A 565 -17.44 1.79 -4.94
C LYS A 565 -17.06 1.52 -6.40
N LYS A 566 -17.75 2.13 -7.35
CA LYS A 566 -17.42 2.03 -8.78
C LYS A 566 -16.04 2.62 -9.10
N LEU A 567 -15.75 3.81 -8.58
CA LEU A 567 -14.46 4.49 -8.80
C LEU A 567 -13.30 3.69 -8.20
N ARG A 568 -13.51 3.05 -7.04
CA ARG A 568 -12.54 2.16 -6.41
C ARG A 568 -12.18 0.99 -7.34
N GLU A 569 -13.15 0.27 -7.88
CA GLU A 569 -12.87 -0.84 -8.81
C GLU A 569 -12.16 -0.34 -10.09
N GLN A 570 -12.59 0.80 -10.64
CA GLN A 570 -11.91 1.44 -11.78
C GLN A 570 -10.45 1.82 -11.48
N ALA A 571 -10.15 2.21 -10.24
CA ALA A 571 -8.78 2.53 -9.82
C ALA A 571 -7.91 1.27 -9.76
N TYR A 572 -8.44 0.15 -9.24
CA TYR A 572 -7.76 -1.15 -9.29
C TYR A 572 -7.53 -1.69 -10.71
N GLU A 573 -8.42 -1.40 -11.66
CA GLU A 573 -8.26 -1.84 -13.06
C GLU A 573 -7.01 -1.24 -13.71
N ILE A 574 -6.65 0.00 -13.35
CA ILE A 574 -5.52 0.71 -13.95
C ILE A 574 -4.30 0.86 -13.04
N GLY A 575 -4.41 0.49 -11.76
CA GLY A 575 -3.32 0.61 -10.77
C GLY A 575 -3.22 1.97 -10.09
N ASN A 576 -4.28 2.77 -10.06
CA ASN A 576 -4.25 4.10 -9.44
C ASN A 576 -4.42 4.02 -7.91
N TYR A 577 -3.32 3.71 -7.22
CA TYR A 577 -3.29 3.51 -5.77
C TYR A 577 -3.72 4.75 -4.98
N GLU A 578 -3.38 5.96 -5.43
CA GLU A 578 -3.80 7.20 -4.76
C GLU A 578 -5.34 7.32 -4.74
N THR A 579 -6.00 6.97 -5.85
CA THR A 579 -7.47 6.94 -5.90
C THR A 579 -8.05 5.79 -5.08
N VAL A 580 -7.39 4.63 -5.00
CA VAL A 580 -7.79 3.54 -4.10
C VAL A 580 -7.78 4.02 -2.64
N ILE A 581 -6.67 4.61 -2.18
CA ILE A 581 -6.55 5.21 -0.84
C ILE A 581 -7.68 6.23 -0.61
N GLY A 582 -7.85 7.16 -1.55
CA GLY A 582 -8.81 8.23 -1.45
C GLY A 582 -10.27 7.75 -1.41
N THR A 583 -10.63 6.78 -2.24
CA THR A 583 -11.98 6.18 -2.23
C THR A 583 -12.22 5.40 -0.94
N ASN A 584 -11.28 4.58 -0.50
CA ASN A 584 -11.37 3.82 0.74
C ASN A 584 -11.54 4.71 1.97
N LYS A 585 -10.84 5.84 2.03
CA LYS A 585 -11.03 6.87 3.07
C LYS A 585 -12.48 7.36 3.16
N TYR A 586 -13.12 7.66 2.03
CA TYR A 586 -14.51 8.15 2.05
C TYR A 586 -15.51 7.02 2.24
N LEU A 587 -15.23 5.82 1.72
CA LEU A 587 -16.04 4.63 1.94
C LEU A 587 -16.08 4.27 3.43
N GLY A 588 -14.94 4.25 4.13
CA GLY A 588 -14.91 3.97 5.57
C GLY A 588 -15.73 4.97 6.40
N ARG A 589 -15.88 6.22 5.94
CA ARG A 589 -16.72 7.23 6.60
C ARG A 589 -18.23 7.05 6.35
N LEU A 590 -18.61 6.47 5.22
CA LEU A 590 -20.01 6.28 4.82
C LEU A 590 -20.55 4.90 5.18
N ASP A 591 -19.71 3.87 5.02
CA ASP A 591 -19.99 2.46 5.24
C ASP A 591 -18.99 2.04 6.32
N ALA A 592 -19.40 2.16 7.60
CA ALA A 592 -18.59 2.04 8.83
C ALA A 592 -17.87 0.69 9.04
N LYS A 593 -17.66 -0.06 7.96
CA LYS A 593 -16.85 -1.27 7.87
C LYS A 593 -15.38 -0.90 8.05
N SER A 594 -14.76 -1.49 9.06
CA SER A 594 -13.33 -1.36 9.39
C SER A 594 -12.41 -1.64 8.19
N ARG A 595 -12.81 -2.57 7.30
CA ARG A 595 -11.99 -3.02 6.16
C ARG A 595 -11.46 -1.89 5.27
N TYR A 596 -12.26 -0.84 5.02
CA TYR A 596 -11.86 0.24 4.12
C TYR A 596 -10.77 1.11 4.73
N PHE A 597 -10.84 1.35 6.04
CA PHE A 597 -9.77 2.08 6.75
C PHE A 597 -8.51 1.24 6.85
N THR A 598 -8.62 -0.06 7.14
CA THR A 598 -7.47 -0.97 7.18
C THR A 598 -6.75 -1.03 5.83
N GLU A 599 -7.50 -1.13 4.74
CA GLU A 599 -6.91 -1.16 3.40
C GLU A 599 -6.23 0.17 3.07
N ALA A 600 -6.88 1.31 3.31
CA ALA A 600 -6.25 2.61 3.11
C ALA A 600 -4.97 2.77 3.96
N ASP A 601 -4.97 2.32 5.21
CA ASP A 601 -3.82 2.39 6.12
C ASP A 601 -2.66 1.53 5.63
N ASN A 602 -2.93 0.33 5.10
CA ASN A 602 -1.92 -0.54 4.51
C ASN A 602 -1.24 0.11 3.30
N PHE A 603 -2.03 0.64 2.36
CA PHE A 603 -1.50 1.37 1.22
C PHE A 603 -0.66 2.58 1.66
N ALA A 604 -1.16 3.38 2.61
CA ALA A 604 -0.48 4.57 3.10
C ALA A 604 0.85 4.27 3.81
N LYS A 605 0.90 3.20 4.61
CA LYS A 605 2.13 2.70 5.24
C LYS A 605 3.14 2.23 4.20
N MET A 606 2.67 1.59 3.14
CA MET A 606 3.53 1.11 2.08
C MET A 606 4.18 2.26 1.32
N VAL A 607 3.42 3.30 0.95
CA VAL A 607 4.03 4.47 0.28
C VAL A 607 4.71 5.44 1.26
N SER A 608 4.71 5.14 2.56
CA SER A 608 5.21 6.01 3.63
C SER A 608 4.64 7.44 3.58
N ASP A 609 3.42 7.62 3.08
CA ASP A 609 2.80 8.95 2.92
C ASP A 609 2.23 9.43 4.25
N LEU A 610 2.99 10.29 4.93
CA LEU A 610 2.62 10.83 6.25
C LEU A 610 1.34 11.70 6.18
N SER A 611 1.09 12.40 5.07
CA SER A 611 -0.11 13.21 4.87
C SER A 611 -1.36 12.35 4.84
N VAL A 612 -1.31 11.23 4.13
CA VAL A 612 -2.40 10.25 4.10
C VAL A 612 -2.55 9.55 5.45
N LEU A 613 -1.45 9.13 6.09
CA LEU A 613 -1.48 8.47 7.40
C LEU A 613 -2.12 9.36 8.48
N SER A 614 -1.81 10.66 8.50
CA SER A 614 -2.47 11.64 9.37
C SER A 614 -3.98 11.69 9.13
N ILE A 615 -4.41 11.65 7.86
CA ILE A 615 -5.82 11.71 7.50
C ILE A 615 -6.58 10.44 7.92
N ILE A 616 -5.99 9.26 7.73
CA ILE A 616 -6.61 7.96 8.01
C ILE A 616 -6.73 7.75 9.52
N ASN A 617 -5.67 8.04 10.27
CA ASN A 617 -5.63 7.83 11.72
C ASN A 617 -6.51 8.81 12.49
N ARG A 618 -6.89 9.96 11.90
CA ARG A 618 -7.61 11.04 12.59
C ARG A 618 -8.80 10.58 13.43
N ASN A 619 -9.63 9.69 12.89
CA ASN A 619 -10.86 9.26 13.56
C ASN A 619 -10.61 8.18 14.63
N ASN A 620 -9.54 7.39 14.51
CA ASN A 620 -9.27 6.22 15.36
C ASN A 620 -8.19 6.50 16.42
N ASN A 621 -7.22 7.36 16.10
CA ASN A 621 -6.12 7.75 16.95
C ASN A 621 -5.69 9.19 16.58
N PRO A 622 -6.38 10.22 17.11
CA PRO A 622 -6.10 11.62 16.81
C PRO A 622 -4.71 12.08 17.28
N ASP A 623 -4.13 11.50 18.33
CA ASP A 623 -2.77 11.85 18.77
C ASP A 623 -1.72 11.38 17.75
N LYS A 624 -1.84 10.13 17.28
CA LYS A 624 -0.98 9.62 16.21
C LYS A 624 -1.16 10.41 14.91
N ALA A 625 -2.40 10.78 14.59
CA ALA A 625 -2.70 11.63 13.44
C ALA A 625 -2.11 13.03 13.55
N LEU A 626 -2.08 13.60 14.76
CA LEU A 626 -1.46 14.88 15.06
C LEU A 626 0.06 14.79 14.92
N GLN A 627 0.69 13.74 15.47
CA GLN A 627 2.12 13.51 15.32
C GLN A 627 2.52 13.44 13.85
N TYR A 628 1.82 12.62 13.04
CA TYR A 628 2.07 12.58 11.60
C TYR A 628 1.86 13.93 10.91
N ALA A 629 0.88 14.73 11.34
CA ALA A 629 0.64 16.06 10.76
C ALA A 629 1.74 17.08 11.14
N ILE A 630 2.40 16.87 12.27
CA ILE A 630 3.53 17.69 12.72
C ILE A 630 4.77 17.29 11.94
N ASP A 631 5.11 16.00 11.94
CA ASP A 631 6.29 15.45 11.28
C ASP A 631 6.30 15.78 9.78
N ASN A 632 5.12 15.72 9.16
CA ASN A 632 4.96 16.00 7.75
C ASN A 632 4.79 17.50 7.43
N GLY A 633 4.54 18.37 8.41
CA GLY A 633 4.32 19.81 8.20
C GLY A 633 2.97 20.23 7.60
N ASN A 634 1.90 19.44 7.73
CA ASN A 634 0.58 19.77 7.18
C ASN A 634 -0.31 20.55 8.17
N ASN A 635 -0.35 21.87 7.99
CA ASN A 635 -1.05 22.81 8.86
C ASN A 635 -2.55 22.50 9.02
N LEU A 636 -3.27 22.20 7.94
CA LEU A 636 -4.72 21.96 8.04
C LEU A 636 -5.03 20.63 8.74
N ASN A 637 -4.16 19.63 8.61
CA ASN A 637 -4.31 18.36 9.28
C ASN A 637 -4.00 18.46 10.78
N ILE A 638 -3.05 19.30 11.19
CA ILE A 638 -2.82 19.64 12.61
C ILE A 638 -4.11 20.19 13.23
N VAL A 639 -4.71 21.23 12.63
CA VAL A 639 -5.97 21.82 13.11
C VAL A 639 -7.08 20.77 13.18
N LYS A 640 -7.22 19.95 12.13
CA LYS A 640 -8.26 18.92 12.08
C LYS A 640 -8.06 17.80 13.11
N ALA A 641 -6.83 17.42 13.42
CA ALA A 641 -6.53 16.41 14.44
C ALA A 641 -6.87 16.93 15.84
N ILE A 642 -6.48 18.17 16.17
CA ILE A 642 -6.82 18.81 17.45
C ILE A 642 -8.33 18.98 17.59
N PHE A 643 -9.01 19.41 16.52
CA PHE A 643 -10.48 19.52 16.52
C PHE A 643 -11.16 18.16 16.70
N GLN A 644 -10.62 17.09 16.11
CA GLN A 644 -11.14 15.73 16.30
C GLN A 644 -10.94 15.26 17.74
N LYS A 645 -9.78 15.51 18.33
CA LYS A 645 -9.48 15.22 19.73
C LYS A 645 -10.49 15.90 20.67
N LYS A 646 -10.79 17.18 20.43
CA LYS A 646 -11.81 17.93 21.18
C LYS A 646 -13.22 17.36 21.00
N ASP A 647 -13.59 16.97 19.78
CA ASP A 647 -14.89 16.33 19.51
C ASP A 647 -15.07 15.01 20.28
N LEU A 648 -14.03 14.18 20.38
CA LEU A 648 -14.05 12.94 21.15
C LEU A 648 -14.15 13.19 22.66
N ILE A 649 -13.44 14.20 23.18
CA ILE A 649 -13.58 14.65 24.58
C ILE A 649 -15.01 15.12 24.86
N ASN A 650 -15.59 15.93 23.98
CA ASN A 650 -16.97 16.40 24.11
C ASN A 650 -17.98 15.23 24.08
N LYS A 651 -17.63 14.09 23.47
CA LYS A 651 -18.43 12.85 23.45
C LYS A 651 -18.17 11.93 24.65
N GLY A 652 -17.28 12.32 25.57
CA GLY A 652 -16.99 11.60 26.81
C GLY A 652 -15.92 10.52 26.70
N GLU A 653 -15.12 10.50 25.62
CA GLU A 653 -13.98 9.58 25.53
C GLU A 653 -12.85 10.03 26.46
N LYS A 654 -12.62 9.25 27.53
CA LYS A 654 -11.68 9.59 28.62
C LYS A 654 -10.19 9.43 28.28
N ASN A 655 -9.87 8.92 27.10
CA ASN A 655 -8.48 8.62 26.71
C ASN A 655 -7.74 9.80 26.08
N TYR A 656 -8.41 10.95 25.92
CA TYR A 656 -7.85 12.11 25.23
C TYR A 656 -7.89 13.36 26.11
N ASP A 657 -6.84 14.17 26.03
CA ASP A 657 -6.73 15.45 26.74
C ASP A 657 -6.06 16.51 25.86
N ILE A 658 -6.54 17.75 25.90
CA ILE A 658 -5.95 18.87 25.13
C ILE A 658 -4.86 19.54 25.97
N LYS A 659 -3.60 19.31 25.59
CA LYS A 659 -2.44 19.92 26.25
C LYS A 659 -2.33 21.41 25.91
N ASN A 660 -1.59 22.18 26.72
CA ASN A 660 -1.29 23.58 26.40
C ASN A 660 -0.49 23.70 25.08
N GLU A 661 0.46 22.79 24.86
CA GLU A 661 1.21 22.67 23.59
C GLU A 661 0.27 22.51 22.38
N ASP A 662 -0.81 21.73 22.51
CA ASP A 662 -1.81 21.57 21.45
C ASP A 662 -2.50 22.91 21.14
N LYS A 663 -2.80 23.72 22.17
CA LYS A 663 -3.47 25.03 22.01
C LYS A 663 -2.55 26.08 21.38
N GLU A 664 -1.30 26.16 21.84
CA GLU A 664 -0.28 27.05 21.26
C GLU A 664 -0.07 26.71 19.79
N ARG A 665 0.13 25.42 19.49
CA ARG A 665 0.29 24.93 18.12
C ARG A 665 -0.92 25.20 17.26
N LEU A 666 -2.13 25.02 17.80
CA LEU A 666 -3.37 25.35 17.10
C LEU A 666 -3.40 26.84 16.71
N LEU A 667 -3.04 27.73 17.64
CA LEU A 667 -3.02 29.18 17.39
C LEU A 667 -2.02 29.53 16.29
N GLU A 668 -0.77 29.08 16.42
CA GLU A 668 0.28 29.32 15.42
C GLU A 668 -0.10 28.81 14.04
N THR A 669 -0.64 27.59 14.00
CA THR A 669 -1.02 26.93 12.74
C THR A 669 -2.17 27.66 12.05
N ILE A 670 -3.18 28.11 12.79
CA ILE A 670 -4.31 28.85 12.19
C ILE A 670 -3.84 30.17 11.58
N HIS A 671 -2.85 30.84 12.17
CA HIS A 671 -2.29 32.09 11.62
C HIS A 671 -1.58 31.88 10.28
N LYS A 672 -0.98 30.71 10.06
CA LYS A 672 -0.34 30.34 8.79
C LYS A 672 -1.34 30.01 7.67
N ILE A 673 -2.57 29.63 8.01
CA ILE A 673 -3.59 29.25 7.02
C ILE A 673 -4.08 30.46 6.24
N THR A 674 -4.13 30.35 4.91
CA THR A 674 -4.78 31.33 4.03
C THR A 674 -5.98 30.70 3.31
N PRO A 675 -7.01 31.48 2.89
CA PRO A 675 -7.16 32.92 3.07
C PRO A 675 -7.57 33.30 4.51
N LYS A 676 -7.29 34.54 4.93
CA LYS A 676 -7.63 35.08 6.28
C LYS A 676 -9.07 34.80 6.73
N ARG A 677 -10.03 34.76 5.80
CA ARG A 677 -11.44 34.45 6.11
C ARG A 677 -11.63 33.01 6.62
N LEU A 678 -10.81 32.06 6.17
CA LEU A 678 -10.83 30.67 6.67
C LEU A 678 -10.22 30.62 8.07
N SER A 679 -9.07 31.28 8.27
CA SER A 679 -8.40 31.41 9.57
C SER A 679 -9.35 32.02 10.61
N LYS A 680 -10.06 33.11 10.26
CA LYS A 680 -11.12 33.71 11.12
C LYS A 680 -12.22 32.70 11.50
N THR A 681 -12.61 31.83 10.58
CA THR A 681 -13.62 30.78 10.85
C THR A 681 -13.07 29.74 11.82
N LEU A 682 -11.82 29.31 11.64
CA LEU A 682 -11.17 28.36 12.54
C LEU A 682 -10.97 28.95 13.93
N LEU A 683 -10.52 30.21 14.04
CA LEU A 683 -10.41 30.93 15.33
C LEU A 683 -11.76 31.02 16.05
N ALA A 684 -12.84 31.37 15.33
CA ALA A 684 -14.17 31.46 15.92
C ALA A 684 -14.65 30.11 16.48
N ILE A 685 -14.36 29.01 15.78
CA ILE A 685 -14.64 27.66 16.28
C ILE A 685 -13.79 27.36 17.51
N SER A 686 -12.47 27.61 17.47
CA SER A 686 -11.56 27.35 18.59
C SER A 686 -11.98 28.10 19.86
N LYS A 687 -12.36 29.38 19.75
CA LYS A 687 -12.85 30.16 20.90
C LYS A 687 -14.15 29.60 21.46
N ARG A 688 -15.13 29.28 20.60
CA ARG A 688 -16.40 28.70 21.02
C ARG A 688 -16.22 27.39 21.77
N GLU A 689 -15.25 26.57 21.38
CA GLU A 689 -14.98 25.27 21.98
C GLU A 689 -14.02 25.34 23.18
N GLY A 690 -13.61 26.54 23.62
CA GLY A 690 -12.68 26.73 24.74
C GLY A 690 -11.26 26.23 24.47
N LEU A 691 -10.86 26.13 23.20
CA LEU A 691 -9.50 25.75 22.79
C LEU A 691 -8.55 26.95 22.80
N LEU A 692 -9.08 28.16 22.58
CA LEU A 692 -8.34 29.42 22.57
C LEU A 692 -9.14 30.49 23.31
N ASN A 693 -8.43 31.46 23.90
CA ASN A 693 -9.03 32.63 24.55
C ASN A 693 -9.31 33.76 23.55
#